data_AF-A0A1H1XIE2-F1
#
_entry.id   AF-A0A1H1XIE2-F1
#
_cell.length_a   1.000
_cell.length_b   1.000
_cell.length_c   1.000
_cell.angle_alpha   90.00
_cell.angle_beta   90.00
_cell.angle_gamma   90.00
#
_symmetry.space_group_name_H-M   'P 1'
#
loop_
_entity.id
_entity.type
_entity.pdbx_description
1 polymer ?
#
loop_
_entity_poly.entity_id
_entity_poly.type
_entity_poly.pdbx_seq_one_letter_code
_entity_poly.pdbx_strand_id
1 'polypeptide(L)'
;MAPAEAFRKASWLTNNFNASIWSVNFNGDPILLNWKVALDNNSYLTDDENLDLLNGLKYALIGATRNSLVEMANSQSVETLRRKFHAAVGVIDCLLIHAHELKLSSAGLAGLSEGDMKWILNKLSSESSVAEALYDWSEKLCEYALALLDEIPVATIASILEENPSMSEISSTQLESNELNVSVDNIPRIRAALYHKGHYDGHRGAGYTVNSVRISAEVYPNTIRGDMAKPRHEILSFYPLGESYKREMEGVKVTARSGSLMAESQYRLFYNFLYGMGLLKKLGVPGPNERVLDRIKGYMPELAKPGRYVTVPSGTIFKLFKGAVEFHYELGPLVIEGFCRLARYCYEHDKTLTSLTDEQVVSIVGSDLEHHGVKKLGLGCRNTSDADGSGLESRKGTRENYFERLRSNAGLLELVYVYIGAIQFVVGLLMARRIDELLQIPSARAFDSTNSWLMFMREKSTTNTYGLRKYDARPIDPLAVQMLGQLVRLQEELINAGFSAEAPTIFSVPSLHGRKVIYSATKMSMNTCFDFLCAYFESEVNDVGLRYYIRQHQLRRVAALLFFHAYGKGRIDTLRWILGHNDIEHAWRYITDATDGASLRGAEAQIIAEKFFTGDVHNYKSLRALMKEQFGTDDVRLVDQESFSEHLEHLMSKGIVKFEPAFVLGAYGKEMQVLVHVKGT
;
A
#
# COMPACT_ATOMS: atom_id res chain seq x y z
N MET A 1 2.01 6.49 -41.84
CA MET A 1 1.59 7.51 -40.85
C MET A 1 2.79 8.38 -40.54
N ALA A 2 2.67 9.71 -40.66
CA ALA A 2 3.72 10.59 -40.14
C ALA A 2 3.88 10.33 -38.61
N PRO A 3 5.10 10.34 -38.04
CA PRO A 3 5.30 10.07 -36.62
C PRO A 3 4.40 10.89 -35.69
N ALA A 4 4.10 12.14 -36.06
CA ALA A 4 3.23 13.05 -35.30
C ALA A 4 1.75 12.62 -35.24
N GLU A 5 1.25 11.90 -36.23
CA GLU A 5 -0.16 11.49 -36.31
C GLU A 5 -0.45 10.34 -35.33
N ALA A 6 0.51 9.43 -35.16
CA ALA A 6 0.43 8.38 -34.16
C ALA A 6 0.38 8.94 -32.75
N PHE A 7 1.08 10.06 -32.47
CA PHE A 7 1.12 10.72 -31.17
C PHE A 7 -0.06 11.66 -30.91
N ARG A 8 -1.07 11.67 -31.78
CA ARG A 8 -2.38 12.29 -31.50
C ARG A 8 -3.40 11.31 -30.90
N LYS A 9 -3.01 10.04 -30.73
CA LYS A 9 -3.86 8.99 -30.15
C LYS A 9 -3.15 8.33 -28.98
N ALA A 10 -3.93 7.98 -27.96
CA ALA A 10 -3.51 7.15 -26.84
C ALA A 10 -4.67 6.24 -26.43
N SER A 11 -4.39 5.05 -25.92
CA SER A 11 -5.43 4.08 -25.51
C SER A 11 -6.35 4.60 -24.40
N TRP A 12 -5.88 5.58 -23.62
CA TRP A 12 -6.59 6.21 -22.52
C TRP A 12 -7.28 7.53 -22.89
N LEU A 13 -7.01 8.11 -24.07
CA LEU A 13 -7.62 9.38 -24.51
C LEU A 13 -8.90 9.07 -25.28
N THR A 14 -10.06 9.46 -24.73
CA THR A 14 -11.37 9.07 -25.28
C THR A 14 -11.93 10.06 -26.29
N ASN A 15 -11.40 11.28 -26.33
CA ASN A 15 -11.85 12.34 -27.23
C ASN A 15 -10.74 12.89 -28.13
N ASN A 16 -11.05 13.92 -28.93
CA ASN A 16 -10.14 14.46 -29.92
C ASN A 16 -8.92 15.14 -29.28
N PHE A 17 -7.73 14.90 -29.83
CA PHE A 17 -6.48 15.56 -29.42
C PHE A 17 -6.58 17.10 -29.37
N ASN A 18 -7.30 17.72 -30.30
CA ASN A 18 -7.47 19.17 -30.36
C ASN A 18 -8.51 19.72 -29.37
N ALA A 19 -9.23 18.86 -28.64
CA ALA A 19 -10.21 19.33 -27.66
C ALA A 19 -9.54 20.20 -26.58
N SER A 20 -10.24 21.26 -26.16
CA SER A 20 -9.83 22.13 -25.05
C SER A 20 -9.91 21.42 -23.70
N ILE A 21 -10.81 20.45 -23.57
CA ILE A 21 -10.89 19.55 -22.42
C ILE A 21 -10.62 18.13 -22.91
N TRP A 22 -9.60 17.47 -22.37
CA TRP A 22 -9.35 16.05 -22.64
C TRP A 22 -10.13 15.19 -21.66
N SER A 23 -10.77 14.14 -22.17
CA SER A 23 -11.37 13.09 -21.36
C SER A 23 -10.46 11.85 -21.40
N VAL A 24 -10.03 11.42 -20.22
CA VAL A 24 -9.03 10.36 -20.03
C VAL A 24 -9.62 9.22 -19.22
N ASN A 25 -9.53 7.98 -19.69
CA ASN A 25 -10.06 6.82 -18.99
C ASN A 25 -9.04 5.67 -18.89
N PHE A 26 -8.83 5.18 -17.67
CA PHE A 26 -7.96 4.05 -17.34
C PHE A 26 -8.74 2.90 -16.66
N ASN A 27 -9.97 2.64 -17.11
CA ASN A 27 -10.96 1.72 -16.51
C ASN A 27 -11.55 2.25 -15.18
N GLY A 28 -12.28 3.35 -15.28
CA GLY A 28 -13.04 3.92 -14.16
C GLY A 28 -13.73 5.22 -14.59
N ASP A 29 -13.92 6.11 -13.63
CA ASP A 29 -14.47 7.43 -13.91
C ASP A 29 -13.50 8.24 -14.81
N PRO A 30 -14.05 8.97 -15.79
CA PRO A 30 -13.25 9.78 -16.69
C PRO A 30 -12.56 10.91 -15.93
N ILE A 31 -11.27 11.04 -16.17
CA ILE A 31 -10.45 12.17 -15.73
C ILE A 31 -10.57 13.26 -16.77
N LEU A 32 -10.88 14.48 -16.35
CA LEU A 32 -10.91 15.64 -17.23
C LEU A 32 -9.61 16.43 -17.06
N LEU A 33 -8.97 16.80 -18.17
CA LEU A 33 -7.86 17.77 -18.18
C LEU A 33 -8.33 19.02 -18.92
N ASN A 34 -8.34 20.16 -18.23
CA ASN A 34 -8.73 21.43 -18.84
C ASN A 34 -7.50 22.19 -19.32
N TRP A 35 -7.31 22.29 -20.64
CA TRP A 35 -6.19 23.01 -21.23
C TRP A 35 -6.38 24.53 -21.27
N LYS A 36 -7.57 25.04 -20.94
CA LYS A 36 -7.85 26.48 -20.88
C LYS A 36 -7.29 27.10 -19.60
N VAL A 37 -5.96 27.20 -19.54
CA VAL A 37 -5.20 27.76 -18.42
C VAL A 37 -4.70 29.15 -18.82
N ALA A 38 -4.84 30.14 -17.92
CA ALA A 38 -4.35 31.50 -18.16
C ALA A 38 -2.81 31.54 -18.04
N LEU A 39 -2.16 32.27 -18.94
CA LEU A 39 -0.72 32.53 -18.95
C LEU A 39 -0.41 33.95 -18.47
N ASP A 40 0.86 34.24 -18.25
CA ASP A 40 1.39 35.51 -17.74
C ASP A 40 1.12 36.72 -18.64
N ASN A 41 0.90 36.50 -19.94
CA ASN A 41 0.52 37.53 -20.91
C ASN A 41 -1.01 37.77 -20.99
N ASN A 42 -1.80 37.23 -20.06
CA ASN A 42 -3.28 37.24 -20.05
C ASN A 42 -3.96 36.49 -21.21
N SER A 43 -3.21 35.74 -22.02
CA SER A 43 -3.78 34.78 -22.97
C SER A 43 -4.11 33.46 -22.29
N TYR A 44 -4.88 32.62 -22.96
CA TYR A 44 -5.04 31.22 -22.59
C TYR A 44 -4.08 30.32 -23.36
N LEU A 45 -3.65 29.24 -22.73
CA LEU A 45 -2.88 28.18 -23.38
C LEU A 45 -3.60 27.59 -24.61
N THR A 46 -4.92 27.71 -24.70
CA THR A 46 -5.74 27.30 -25.85
C THR A 46 -5.81 28.32 -26.98
N ASP A 47 -5.29 29.53 -26.80
CA ASP A 47 -5.30 30.57 -27.82
C ASP A 47 -4.26 30.28 -28.92
N ASP A 48 -4.52 30.76 -30.13
CA ASP A 48 -3.73 30.41 -31.33
C ASP A 48 -2.24 30.77 -31.20
N GLU A 49 -1.91 31.84 -30.48
CA GLU A 49 -0.52 32.25 -30.23
C GLU A 49 0.28 31.25 -29.38
N ASN A 50 -0.40 30.42 -28.59
CA ASN A 50 0.22 29.43 -27.69
C ASN A 50 0.16 28.00 -28.24
N LEU A 51 -0.26 27.82 -29.51
CA LEU A 51 -0.54 26.50 -30.07
C LEU A 51 0.68 25.58 -30.07
N ASP A 52 1.88 26.12 -30.26
CA ASP A 52 3.13 25.34 -30.19
C ASP A 52 3.42 24.82 -28.77
N LEU A 53 3.20 25.66 -27.75
CA LEU A 53 3.34 25.27 -26.34
C LEU A 53 2.29 24.22 -25.97
N LEU A 54 1.02 24.45 -26.32
CA LEU A 54 -0.08 23.52 -26.08
C LEU A 54 0.18 22.16 -26.73
N ASN A 55 0.56 22.15 -28.01
CA ASN A 55 0.87 20.92 -28.72
C ASN A 55 2.08 20.23 -28.12
N GLY A 56 3.13 20.98 -27.75
CA GLY A 56 4.30 20.45 -27.06
C GLY A 56 3.94 19.68 -25.79
N LEU A 57 3.11 20.28 -24.93
CA LEU A 57 2.65 19.66 -23.68
C LEU A 57 1.78 18.41 -23.94
N LYS A 58 0.82 18.51 -24.88
CA LYS A 58 -0.06 17.41 -25.27
C LYS A 58 0.71 16.21 -25.84
N TYR A 59 1.64 16.47 -26.74
CA TYR A 59 2.49 15.43 -27.33
C TYR A 59 3.45 14.82 -26.30
N ALA A 60 4.05 15.62 -25.42
CA ALA A 60 4.89 15.14 -24.34
C ALA A 60 4.10 14.21 -23.40
N LEU A 61 2.87 14.57 -23.02
CA LEU A 61 2.01 13.77 -22.15
C LEU A 61 1.68 12.40 -22.77
N ILE A 62 1.32 12.37 -24.05
CA ILE A 62 1.11 11.10 -24.77
C ILE A 62 2.42 10.30 -24.81
N GLY A 63 3.55 10.95 -25.10
CA GLY A 63 4.86 10.32 -25.14
C GLY A 63 5.32 9.72 -23.82
N ALA A 64 4.98 10.34 -22.69
CA ALA A 64 5.29 9.85 -21.35
C ALA A 64 4.74 8.44 -21.09
N THR A 65 3.62 8.11 -21.73
CA THR A 65 2.89 6.86 -21.53
C THR A 65 3.19 5.81 -22.60
N ARG A 66 3.95 6.16 -23.65
CA ARG A 66 4.34 5.23 -24.72
C ARG A 66 5.76 4.72 -24.52
N ASN A 67 5.97 3.42 -24.74
CA ASN A 67 7.29 2.80 -24.60
C ASN A 67 8.11 2.75 -25.90
N SER A 68 7.49 2.91 -27.08
CA SER A 68 8.21 2.95 -28.37
C SER A 68 7.44 3.67 -29.48
N LEU A 69 8.13 3.96 -30.59
CA LEU A 69 7.57 4.56 -31.82
C LEU A 69 6.68 3.58 -32.63
N VAL A 70 6.65 2.29 -32.25
CA VAL A 70 5.85 1.26 -32.93
C VAL A 70 4.64 0.91 -32.05
N GLU A 71 3.46 0.78 -32.64
CA GLU A 71 2.18 0.45 -31.95
C GLU A 71 2.19 -0.86 -31.14
N MET A 72 3.26 -1.66 -31.18
CA MET A 72 3.42 -2.88 -30.37
C MET A 72 3.75 -2.62 -28.88
N ALA A 73 3.31 -1.50 -28.31
CA ALA A 73 3.81 -0.98 -27.03
C ALA A 73 2.79 -0.97 -25.86
N ASN A 74 1.82 -1.88 -25.83
CA ASN A 74 0.87 -2.05 -24.70
C ASN A 74 1.28 -3.19 -23.75
N SER A 75 2.56 -3.30 -23.37
CA SER A 75 3.05 -4.37 -22.47
C SER A 75 3.01 -4.02 -20.99
N GLN A 76 2.66 -2.79 -20.61
CA GLN A 76 2.60 -2.32 -19.21
C GLN A 76 1.20 -2.46 -18.61
N SER A 77 1.14 -2.68 -17.30
CA SER A 77 -0.13 -2.66 -16.58
C SER A 77 -0.76 -1.25 -16.63
N VAL A 78 -2.09 -1.19 -16.61
CA VAL A 78 -2.87 0.06 -16.55
C VAL A 78 -2.41 0.95 -15.39
N GLU A 79 -2.10 0.37 -14.24
CA GLU A 79 -1.58 1.09 -13.07
C GLU A 79 -0.23 1.77 -13.34
N THR A 80 0.68 1.09 -14.05
CA THR A 80 1.97 1.68 -14.42
C THR A 80 1.79 2.88 -15.36
N LEU A 81 0.88 2.75 -16.34
CA LEU A 81 0.53 3.83 -17.26
C LEU A 81 -0.08 5.02 -16.50
N ARG A 82 -1.03 4.75 -15.59
CA ARG A 82 -1.67 5.75 -14.73
C ARG A 82 -0.63 6.51 -13.91
N ARG A 83 0.34 5.82 -13.28
CA ARG A 83 1.43 6.47 -12.52
C ARG A 83 2.29 7.39 -13.37
N LYS A 84 2.69 6.96 -14.57
CA LYS A 84 3.44 7.80 -15.52
C LYS A 84 2.63 9.02 -15.96
N PHE A 85 1.34 8.83 -16.26
CA PHE A 85 0.43 9.90 -16.62
C PHE A 85 0.29 10.95 -15.52
N HIS A 86 0.05 10.54 -14.26
CA HIS A 86 -0.03 11.49 -13.15
C HIS A 86 1.28 12.23 -12.90
N ALA A 87 2.43 11.57 -13.04
CA ALA A 87 3.72 12.23 -12.92
C ALA A 87 3.94 13.28 -14.02
N ALA A 88 3.57 12.95 -15.26
CA ALA A 88 3.63 13.88 -16.39
C ALA A 88 2.69 15.09 -16.17
N VAL A 89 1.45 14.86 -15.76
CA VAL A 89 0.50 15.92 -15.41
C VAL A 89 1.07 16.82 -14.31
N GLY A 90 1.63 16.25 -13.23
CA GLY A 90 2.25 17.04 -12.17
C GLY A 90 3.41 17.92 -12.64
N VAL A 91 4.23 17.45 -13.59
CA VAL A 91 5.28 18.29 -14.19
C VAL A 91 4.67 19.39 -15.06
N ILE A 92 3.60 19.10 -15.82
CA ILE A 92 2.90 20.11 -16.63
C ILE A 92 2.29 21.18 -15.72
N ASP A 93 1.63 20.79 -14.63
CA ASP A 93 1.12 21.75 -13.66
C ASP A 93 2.25 22.58 -13.05
N CYS A 94 3.42 21.99 -12.75
CA CYS A 94 4.60 22.72 -12.29
C CYS A 94 5.06 23.78 -13.28
N LEU A 95 5.13 23.41 -14.57
CA LEU A 95 5.47 24.33 -15.64
C LEU A 95 4.47 25.49 -15.73
N LEU A 96 3.16 25.21 -15.63
CA LEU A 96 2.11 26.21 -15.77
C LEU A 96 1.99 27.13 -14.55
N ILE A 97 2.14 26.61 -13.33
CA ILE A 97 2.18 27.40 -12.09
C ILE A 97 3.32 28.41 -12.15
N HIS A 98 4.46 28.02 -12.73
CA HIS A 98 5.67 28.85 -12.85
C HIS A 98 5.88 29.39 -14.27
N ALA A 99 4.80 29.58 -15.03
CA ALA A 99 4.88 29.94 -16.45
C ALA A 99 5.59 31.28 -16.67
N HIS A 100 5.42 32.24 -15.74
CA HIS A 100 6.06 33.55 -15.78
C HIS A 100 7.57 33.46 -15.58
N GLU A 101 8.04 32.77 -14.54
CA GLU A 101 9.47 32.61 -14.26
C GLU A 101 10.20 31.84 -15.37
N LEU A 102 9.51 30.84 -15.94
CA LEU A 102 10.00 30.01 -17.03
C LEU A 102 9.80 30.63 -18.42
N LYS A 103 9.14 31.79 -18.50
CA LYS A 103 8.85 32.53 -19.74
C LYS A 103 8.16 31.68 -20.81
N LEU A 104 7.20 30.85 -20.39
CA LEU A 104 6.59 29.85 -21.28
C LEU A 104 5.77 30.48 -22.41
N SER A 105 5.07 31.59 -22.17
CA SER A 105 4.30 32.30 -23.21
C SER A 105 5.17 32.85 -24.34
N SER A 106 6.40 33.29 -24.03
CA SER A 106 7.29 33.93 -25.01
C SER A 106 8.33 32.99 -25.60
N ALA A 107 8.85 32.02 -24.84
CA ALA A 107 9.93 31.13 -25.24
C ALA A 107 9.50 29.66 -25.43
N GLY A 108 8.29 29.29 -24.98
CA GLY A 108 7.76 27.94 -25.04
C GLY A 108 8.65 26.89 -24.37
N LEU A 109 8.44 25.62 -24.70
CA LEU A 109 9.27 24.51 -24.18
C LEU A 109 10.70 24.52 -24.73
N ALA A 110 10.94 25.17 -25.87
CA ALA A 110 12.26 25.28 -26.46
C ALA A 110 13.20 26.22 -25.68
N GLY A 111 12.62 27.17 -24.94
CA GLY A 111 13.32 28.12 -24.08
C GLY A 111 13.86 27.53 -22.77
N LEU A 112 13.44 26.33 -22.38
CA LEU A 112 13.86 25.72 -21.12
C LEU A 112 15.38 25.49 -21.09
N SER A 113 16.03 26.11 -20.11
CA SER A 113 17.46 25.97 -19.87
C SER A 113 17.80 24.77 -19.00
N GLU A 114 19.09 24.47 -18.89
CA GLU A 114 19.60 23.46 -17.95
C GLU A 114 19.23 23.82 -16.50
N GLY A 115 19.28 25.11 -16.15
CA GLY A 115 18.93 25.61 -14.83
C GLY A 115 17.46 25.36 -14.52
N ASP A 116 16.58 25.67 -15.47
CA ASP A 116 15.13 25.51 -15.32
C ASP A 116 14.76 24.03 -15.10
N MET A 117 15.30 23.13 -15.93
CA MET A 117 15.02 21.70 -15.81
C MET A 117 15.52 21.10 -14.48
N LYS A 118 16.72 21.49 -14.03
CA LYS A 118 17.24 21.07 -12.72
C LYS A 118 16.40 21.65 -11.59
N TRP A 119 15.98 22.90 -11.70
CA TRP A 119 15.12 23.55 -10.72
C TRP A 119 13.77 22.86 -10.58
N ILE A 120 13.09 22.51 -11.69
CA ILE A 120 11.82 21.74 -11.66
C ILE A 120 12.02 20.40 -10.96
N LEU A 121 13.10 19.68 -11.29
CA LEU A 121 13.43 18.40 -10.66
C LEU A 121 13.70 18.54 -9.17
N ASN A 122 14.38 19.61 -8.75
CA ASN A 122 14.63 19.91 -7.35
C ASN A 122 13.33 20.25 -6.61
N LYS A 123 12.51 21.18 -7.11
CA LYS A 123 11.22 21.55 -6.52
C LYS A 123 10.29 20.35 -6.38
N LEU A 124 10.15 19.52 -7.41
CA LEU A 124 9.31 18.31 -7.35
C LEU A 124 9.84 17.23 -6.40
N SER A 125 11.11 17.29 -5.99
CA SER A 125 11.74 16.28 -5.13
C SER A 125 12.03 16.77 -3.72
N SER A 126 11.79 18.06 -3.43
CA SER A 126 12.10 18.69 -2.16
C SER A 126 11.29 18.11 -1.01
N GLU A 127 10.07 17.65 -1.30
CA GLU A 127 9.18 17.01 -0.33
C GLU A 127 8.80 15.59 -0.75
N SER A 128 8.47 14.78 0.24
CA SER A 128 8.04 13.39 0.06
C SER A 128 6.62 13.32 -0.50
N SER A 129 5.82 14.36 -0.22
CA SER A 129 4.46 14.56 -0.71
C SER A 129 4.50 15.40 -1.99
N VAL A 130 3.92 14.88 -3.08
CA VAL A 130 3.73 15.66 -4.31
C VAL A 130 2.79 16.84 -4.07
N ALA A 131 1.81 16.71 -3.16
CA ALA A 131 0.91 17.80 -2.80
C ALA A 131 1.67 18.99 -2.19
N GLU A 132 2.66 18.72 -1.34
CA GLU A 132 3.50 19.79 -0.77
C GLU A 132 4.52 20.28 -1.79
N ALA A 133 5.29 19.38 -2.42
CA ALA A 133 6.36 19.75 -3.35
C ALA A 133 5.88 20.62 -4.53
N LEU A 134 4.71 20.31 -5.09
CA LEU A 134 4.18 20.94 -6.29
C LEU A 134 3.18 22.06 -6.00
N TYR A 135 2.30 21.85 -5.02
CA TYR A 135 1.15 22.72 -4.81
C TYR A 135 1.23 23.54 -3.53
N ASP A 136 2.26 23.33 -2.70
CA ASP A 136 2.40 23.97 -1.39
C ASP A 136 1.07 23.87 -0.60
N TRP A 137 0.49 22.65 -0.61
CA TRP A 137 -0.90 22.39 -0.24
C TRP A 137 -1.25 22.85 1.17
N SER A 138 -0.41 22.54 2.16
CA SER A 138 -0.69 22.91 3.55
C SER A 138 -0.77 24.43 3.70
N GLU A 139 0.15 25.16 3.06
CA GLU A 139 0.19 26.63 3.10
C GLU A 139 -1.03 27.24 2.41
N LYS A 140 -1.33 26.79 1.20
CA LYS A 140 -2.48 27.29 0.42
C LYS A 140 -3.83 26.97 1.07
N LEU A 141 -3.95 25.82 1.73
CA LEU A 141 -5.12 25.48 2.53
C LEU A 141 -5.27 26.43 3.74
N CYS A 142 -4.17 26.78 4.41
CA CYS A 142 -4.20 27.74 5.52
C CYS A 142 -4.64 29.12 5.03
N GLU A 143 -4.03 29.63 3.96
CA GLU A 143 -4.39 30.92 3.37
C GLU A 143 -5.88 30.98 3.01
N TYR A 144 -6.37 29.95 2.32
CA TYR A 144 -7.78 29.85 1.93
C TYR A 144 -8.71 29.78 3.16
N ALA A 145 -8.39 28.93 4.13
CA ALA A 145 -9.20 28.78 5.34
C ALA A 145 -9.26 30.06 6.18
N LEU A 146 -8.16 30.81 6.28
CA LEU A 146 -8.13 32.10 6.96
C LEU A 146 -8.93 33.16 6.21
N ALA A 147 -8.81 33.23 4.89
CA ALA A 147 -9.62 34.15 4.07
C ALA A 147 -11.13 33.89 4.23
N LEU A 148 -11.55 32.62 4.40
CA LEU A 148 -12.94 32.28 4.70
C LEU A 148 -13.43 32.82 6.05
N LEU A 149 -12.54 32.92 7.06
CA LEU A 149 -12.91 33.50 8.34
C LEU A 149 -13.18 35.01 8.24
N ASP A 150 -12.52 35.69 7.31
CA ASP A 150 -12.72 37.11 7.06
C ASP A 150 -13.97 37.36 6.19
N GLU A 151 -14.31 36.42 5.29
CA GLU A 151 -15.48 36.49 4.41
C GLU A 151 -16.80 36.19 5.16
N ILE A 152 -16.79 35.20 6.06
CA ILE A 152 -18.01 34.67 6.69
C ILE A 152 -18.34 35.42 7.98
N PRO A 153 -19.58 35.91 8.17
CA PRO A 153 -19.99 36.60 9.40
C PRO A 153 -19.78 35.75 10.66
N VAL A 154 -19.24 36.37 11.71
CA VAL A 154 -18.96 35.71 13.01
C VAL A 154 -20.20 35.05 13.61
N ALA A 155 -21.38 35.66 13.47
CA ALA A 155 -22.64 35.10 13.95
C ALA A 155 -23.00 33.76 13.26
N THR A 156 -22.71 33.64 11.96
CA THR A 156 -22.94 32.39 11.22
C THR A 156 -22.01 31.29 11.72
N ILE A 157 -20.74 31.61 11.94
CA ILE A 157 -19.75 30.67 12.51
C ILE A 157 -20.20 30.19 13.89
N ALA A 158 -20.65 31.11 14.75
CA ALA A 158 -21.13 30.78 16.09
C ALA A 158 -22.34 29.82 16.04
N SER A 159 -23.34 30.10 15.20
CA SER A 159 -24.51 29.24 15.01
C SER A 159 -24.13 27.81 14.60
N ILE A 160 -23.18 27.66 13.67
CA ILE A 160 -22.74 26.33 13.19
C ILE A 160 -22.03 25.55 14.32
N LEU A 161 -21.22 26.23 15.13
CA LEU A 161 -20.55 25.62 16.28
C LEU A 161 -21.52 25.19 17.37
N GLU A 162 -22.59 25.95 17.60
CA GLU A 162 -23.67 25.57 18.53
C GLU A 162 -24.44 24.34 18.03
N GLU A 163 -24.73 24.27 16.73
CA GLU A 163 -25.38 23.11 16.11
C GLU A 163 -24.48 21.86 16.06
N ASN A 164 -23.16 22.06 16.01
CA ASN A 164 -22.17 20.99 15.89
C ASN A 164 -21.05 21.12 16.96
N PRO A 165 -21.34 20.90 18.26
CA PRO A 165 -20.37 21.12 19.34
C PRO A 165 -19.05 20.36 19.17
N SER A 166 -19.08 19.17 18.54
CA SER A 166 -17.89 18.36 18.23
C SER A 166 -16.86 19.07 17.33
N MET A 167 -17.24 20.14 16.62
CA MET A 167 -16.28 20.96 15.86
C MET A 167 -15.28 21.68 16.78
N SER A 168 -15.65 21.91 18.04
CA SER A 168 -14.80 22.53 19.06
C SER A 168 -13.89 21.54 19.79
N GLU A 169 -14.12 20.23 19.63
CA GLU A 169 -13.30 19.19 20.24
C GLU A 169 -12.04 18.94 19.41
N ILE A 170 -10.87 19.10 20.01
CA ILE A 170 -9.58 18.79 19.37
C ILE A 170 -8.92 17.69 20.17
N SER A 171 -8.75 16.50 19.57
CA SER A 171 -8.11 15.36 20.24
C SER A 171 -6.59 15.56 20.34
N SER A 172 -5.93 14.93 21.31
CA SER A 172 -4.46 14.97 21.43
C SER A 172 -3.78 14.47 20.15
N THR A 173 -4.33 13.42 19.53
CA THR A 173 -3.85 12.89 18.25
C THR A 173 -3.96 13.92 17.11
N GLN A 174 -5.02 14.74 17.08
CA GLN A 174 -5.15 15.82 16.11
C GLN A 174 -4.10 16.92 16.31
N LEU A 175 -3.74 17.22 17.56
CA LEU A 175 -2.68 18.19 17.88
C LEU A 175 -1.29 17.66 17.50
N GLU A 176 -0.99 16.40 17.84
CA GLU A 176 0.30 15.75 17.55
C GLU A 176 0.56 15.60 16.04
N SER A 177 -0.50 15.44 15.25
CA SER A 177 -0.43 15.31 13.78
C SER A 177 -0.69 16.62 13.04
N ASN A 178 -0.72 17.76 13.74
CA ASN A 178 -0.97 19.05 13.11
C ASN A 178 0.24 19.52 12.30
N GLU A 179 0.06 19.61 10.99
CA GLU A 179 1.04 20.16 10.05
C GLU A 179 0.64 21.56 9.55
N LEU A 180 -0.54 22.07 9.95
CA LEU A 180 -1.05 23.36 9.51
C LEU A 180 -0.50 24.50 10.37
N ASN A 181 0.02 25.54 9.71
CA ASN A 181 0.54 26.75 10.34
C ASN A 181 -0.59 27.75 10.69
N VAL A 182 -1.53 27.31 11.53
CA VAL A 182 -2.62 28.14 12.05
C VAL A 182 -2.71 28.00 13.57
N SER A 183 -3.17 29.04 14.26
CA SER A 183 -3.45 28.95 15.70
C SER A 183 -4.49 27.87 15.98
N VAL A 184 -4.23 27.04 16.99
CA VAL A 184 -5.15 25.99 17.45
C VAL A 184 -6.51 26.58 17.84
N ASP A 185 -6.53 27.80 18.38
CA ASP A 185 -7.76 28.51 18.76
C ASP A 185 -8.66 28.83 17.56
N ASN A 186 -8.09 28.93 16.36
CA ASN A 186 -8.85 29.18 15.14
C ASN A 186 -9.43 27.91 14.52
N ILE A 187 -8.99 26.71 14.93
CA ILE A 187 -9.42 25.44 14.33
C ILE A 187 -10.94 25.25 14.37
N PRO A 188 -11.66 25.47 15.49
CA PRO A 188 -13.11 25.33 15.50
C PRO A 188 -13.80 26.25 14.50
N ARG A 189 -13.36 27.52 14.44
CA ARG A 189 -13.90 28.51 13.51
C ARG A 189 -13.61 28.14 12.05
N ILE A 190 -12.42 27.63 11.77
CA ILE A 190 -12.03 27.14 10.42
C ILE A 190 -12.90 25.96 10.02
N ARG A 191 -13.12 24.98 10.93
CA ARG A 191 -14.00 23.83 10.66
C ARG A 191 -15.42 24.30 10.30
N ALA A 192 -15.97 25.24 11.07
CA ALA A 192 -17.29 25.81 10.81
C ALA A 192 -17.35 26.58 9.48
N ALA A 193 -16.32 27.36 9.14
CA ALA A 193 -16.23 28.11 7.88
C ALA A 193 -16.16 27.19 6.65
N LEU A 194 -15.32 26.16 6.71
CA LEU A 194 -15.23 25.14 5.66
C LEU A 194 -16.54 24.34 5.54
N TYR A 195 -17.21 24.06 6.67
CA TYR A 195 -18.52 23.41 6.68
C TYR A 195 -19.59 24.27 6.02
N HIS A 196 -19.62 25.57 6.33
CA HIS A 196 -20.53 26.54 5.71
C HIS A 196 -20.39 26.58 4.19
N LYS A 197 -19.16 26.54 3.67
CA LYS A 197 -18.87 26.50 2.22
C LYS A 197 -19.13 25.14 1.56
N GLY A 198 -19.55 24.12 2.32
CA GLY A 198 -19.81 22.79 1.79
C GLY A 198 -18.54 22.00 1.47
N HIS A 199 -17.42 22.30 2.13
CA HIS A 199 -16.12 21.64 1.90
C HIS A 199 -15.88 20.41 2.76
N TYR A 200 -16.94 19.77 3.27
CA TYR A 200 -16.86 18.50 3.99
C TYR A 200 -17.56 17.38 3.22
N ASP A 201 -17.00 16.18 3.35
CA ASP A 201 -17.70 14.92 3.09
C ASP A 201 -17.84 14.16 4.40
N GLY A 202 -18.90 13.37 4.52
CA GLY A 202 -19.12 12.51 5.66
C GLY A 202 -20.55 12.56 6.15
N HIS A 203 -20.77 11.94 7.31
CA HIS A 203 -22.05 11.94 7.99
C HIS A 203 -21.84 11.71 9.48
N ARG A 204 -22.85 12.05 10.28
CA ARG A 204 -22.81 11.97 11.76
C ARG A 204 -22.16 10.70 12.32
N GLY A 205 -22.48 9.53 11.75
CA GLY A 205 -21.93 8.23 12.21
C GLY A 205 -20.47 7.92 11.86
N ALA A 206 -19.90 8.54 10.83
CA ALA A 206 -18.53 8.29 10.37
C ALA A 206 -17.57 9.44 10.71
N GLY A 207 -18.11 10.60 11.07
CA GLY A 207 -17.40 11.86 11.12
C GLY A 207 -17.44 12.60 9.79
N TYR A 208 -16.95 13.83 9.84
CA TYR A 208 -16.82 14.72 8.70
C TYR A 208 -15.34 15.02 8.47
N THR A 209 -14.91 14.89 7.22
CA THR A 209 -13.54 15.19 6.79
C THR A 209 -13.56 16.17 5.62
N VAL A 210 -12.55 17.04 5.55
CA VAL A 210 -12.44 18.04 4.49
C VAL A 210 -12.35 17.38 3.10
N ASN A 211 -13.15 17.87 2.16
CA ASN A 211 -13.11 17.52 0.75
C ASN A 211 -12.03 18.37 0.06
N SER A 212 -10.82 17.82 -0.04
CA SER A 212 -9.69 18.52 -0.65
C SER A 212 -9.82 18.75 -2.16
N VAL A 213 -10.68 18.00 -2.86
CA VAL A 213 -10.95 18.21 -4.30
C VAL A 213 -11.67 19.54 -4.52
N ARG A 214 -12.75 19.81 -3.75
CA ARG A 214 -13.52 21.06 -3.86
C ARG A 214 -12.64 22.27 -3.56
N ILE A 215 -11.86 22.22 -2.47
CA ILE A 215 -10.94 23.30 -2.11
C ILE A 215 -9.85 23.47 -3.18
N SER A 216 -9.22 22.38 -3.65
CA SER A 216 -8.16 22.47 -4.65
C SER A 216 -8.64 23.10 -5.96
N ALA A 217 -9.90 22.89 -6.35
CA ALA A 217 -10.48 23.50 -7.54
C ALA A 217 -10.58 25.03 -7.43
N GLU A 218 -10.76 25.57 -6.23
CA GLU A 218 -10.79 27.02 -5.97
C GLU A 218 -9.37 27.61 -5.82
N VAL A 219 -8.47 26.85 -5.20
CA VAL A 219 -7.11 27.29 -4.86
C VAL A 219 -6.14 27.23 -6.05
N TYR A 220 -6.35 26.33 -7.01
CA TYR A 220 -5.43 26.09 -8.13
C TYR A 220 -6.06 26.34 -9.51
N PRO A 221 -6.55 27.55 -9.81
CA PRO A 221 -7.23 27.85 -11.08
C PRO A 221 -6.30 27.73 -12.31
N ASN A 222 -4.99 27.90 -12.13
CA ASN A 222 -4.00 27.91 -13.21
C ASN A 222 -3.30 26.55 -13.41
N THR A 223 -4.09 25.48 -13.46
CA THR A 223 -3.57 24.11 -13.60
C THR A 223 -4.44 23.31 -14.55
N ILE A 224 -3.89 22.28 -15.19
CA ILE A 224 -4.69 21.35 -16.00
C ILE A 224 -5.38 20.29 -15.13
N ARG A 225 -4.86 20.07 -13.91
CA ARG A 225 -5.39 19.08 -12.97
C ARG A 225 -5.00 19.33 -11.50
N GLY A 226 -5.01 20.58 -11.06
CA GLY A 226 -4.80 20.93 -9.65
C GLY A 226 -5.95 20.48 -8.74
N ASP A 227 -7.14 20.26 -9.30
CA ASP A 227 -8.38 19.79 -8.65
C ASP A 227 -8.37 18.32 -8.19
N MET A 228 -7.20 17.70 -8.06
CA MET A 228 -7.07 16.35 -7.52
C MET A 228 -7.14 16.33 -5.99
N ALA A 229 -7.57 15.19 -5.44
CA ALA A 229 -7.54 14.96 -4.00
C ALA A 229 -6.13 15.14 -3.43
N LYS A 230 -6.02 15.96 -2.39
CA LYS A 230 -4.79 16.22 -1.61
C LYS A 230 -4.86 15.50 -0.24
N PRO A 231 -3.71 15.28 0.43
CA PRO A 231 -3.66 14.72 1.78
C PRO A 231 -4.62 15.44 2.74
N ARG A 232 -5.22 14.67 3.64
CA ARG A 232 -6.14 15.18 4.65
C ARG A 232 -5.35 15.64 5.87
N HIS A 233 -5.72 16.78 6.42
CA HIS A 233 -5.24 17.22 7.74
C HIS A 233 -6.28 16.86 8.79
N GLU A 234 -5.98 15.87 9.63
CA GLU A 234 -6.93 15.34 10.61
C GLU A 234 -7.38 16.38 11.63
N ILE A 235 -6.57 17.42 11.89
CA ILE A 235 -6.97 18.55 12.74
C ILE A 235 -8.21 19.28 12.22
N LEU A 236 -8.54 19.18 10.93
CA LEU A 236 -9.76 19.75 10.36
C LEU A 236 -10.95 18.78 10.37
N SER A 237 -10.76 17.52 10.75
CA SER A 237 -11.86 16.54 10.88
C SER A 237 -12.63 16.75 12.19
N PHE A 238 -13.92 16.40 12.21
CA PHE A 238 -14.70 16.35 13.46
C PHE A 238 -15.65 15.15 13.48
N TYR A 239 -15.94 14.63 14.68
CA TYR A 239 -16.61 13.34 14.86
C TYR A 239 -17.77 13.43 15.86
N PRO A 240 -19.01 13.70 15.39
CA PRO A 240 -20.15 13.92 16.28
C PRO A 240 -20.53 12.74 17.21
N LEU A 241 -20.15 11.50 16.85
CA LEU A 241 -20.35 10.30 17.69
C LEU A 241 -19.03 9.72 18.23
N GLY A 242 -17.98 10.55 18.26
CA GLY A 242 -16.63 10.17 18.65
C GLY A 242 -15.86 9.39 17.56
N GLU A 243 -14.54 9.50 17.60
CA GLU A 243 -13.62 8.84 16.67
C GLU A 243 -13.80 7.31 16.65
N SER A 244 -13.46 6.67 15.53
CA SER A 244 -13.37 5.21 15.48
C SER A 244 -12.05 4.76 16.12
N TYR A 245 -12.12 3.85 17.09
CA TYR A 245 -10.93 3.23 17.67
C TYR A 245 -10.33 2.22 16.69
N LYS A 246 -9.44 2.69 15.82
CA LYS A 246 -8.73 1.83 14.86
C LYS A 246 -7.64 0.98 15.53
N ARG A 247 -7.04 1.49 16.60
CA ARG A 247 -5.99 0.84 17.41
C ARG A 247 -6.13 1.23 18.87
N GLU A 248 -5.66 0.33 19.74
CA GLU A 248 -5.54 0.56 21.18
C GLU A 248 -4.36 1.47 21.50
N MET A 249 -3.22 1.20 20.85
CA MET A 249 -1.96 1.87 21.09
C MET A 249 -1.39 2.41 19.78
N GLU A 250 -0.43 3.31 19.89
CA GLU A 250 0.39 3.68 18.76
C GLU A 250 1.23 2.49 18.27
N GLY A 251 1.50 2.47 16.97
CA GLY A 251 2.18 1.35 16.33
C GLY A 251 3.63 1.66 15.98
N VAL A 252 4.50 0.67 16.14
CA VAL A 252 5.86 0.73 15.61
C VAL A 252 5.81 1.00 14.10
N LYS A 253 6.57 2.00 13.63
CA LYS A 253 6.67 2.30 12.20
C LYS A 253 7.23 1.09 11.46
N VAL A 254 6.48 0.65 10.46
CA VAL A 254 6.76 -0.55 9.65
C VAL A 254 8.01 -0.38 8.76
N THR A 255 8.31 0.86 8.38
CA THR A 255 9.51 1.23 7.64
C THR A 255 10.31 2.24 8.45
N ALA A 256 11.63 2.06 8.56
CA ALA A 256 12.54 3.00 9.20
C ALA A 256 12.80 4.27 8.35
N ARG A 257 11.88 4.62 7.44
CA ARG A 257 12.05 5.77 6.57
C ARG A 257 11.74 7.03 7.36
N SER A 258 12.80 7.71 7.80
CA SER A 258 12.77 9.07 8.33
C SER A 258 13.36 10.00 7.28
N GLY A 259 12.51 10.64 6.50
CA GLY A 259 12.99 11.67 5.58
C GLY A 259 11.83 12.42 4.95
N SER A 260 11.91 13.75 5.01
CA SER A 260 11.06 14.67 4.24
C SER A 260 11.28 14.55 2.74
N LEU A 261 12.35 13.89 2.27
CA LEU A 261 12.71 13.83 0.85
C LEU A 261 11.98 12.74 0.04
N MET A 262 11.86 12.99 -1.26
CA MET A 262 11.20 12.09 -2.21
C MET A 262 11.94 10.76 -2.42
N ALA A 263 11.20 9.70 -2.76
CA ALA A 263 11.78 8.41 -3.14
C ALA A 263 12.35 8.47 -4.56
N GLU A 264 13.48 7.81 -4.80
CA GLU A 264 14.09 7.69 -6.13
C GLU A 264 13.12 7.14 -7.18
N SER A 265 12.32 6.13 -6.84
CA SER A 265 11.36 5.55 -7.77
C SER A 265 10.28 6.53 -8.24
N GLN A 266 9.91 7.51 -7.40
CA GLN A 266 8.96 8.56 -7.74
C GLN A 266 9.65 9.66 -8.56
N TYR A 267 10.82 10.11 -8.10
CA TYR A 267 11.68 11.06 -8.82
C TYR A 267 11.93 10.65 -10.28
N ARG A 268 12.25 9.36 -10.50
CA ARG A 268 12.49 8.82 -11.84
C ARG A 268 11.30 8.98 -12.79
N LEU A 269 10.05 9.04 -12.29
CA LEU A 269 8.88 9.30 -13.14
C LEU A 269 8.89 10.73 -13.68
N PHE A 270 9.18 11.72 -12.82
CA PHE A 270 9.31 13.13 -13.23
C PHE A 270 10.49 13.34 -14.17
N TYR A 271 11.65 12.77 -13.82
CA TYR A 271 12.84 12.79 -14.65
C TYR A 271 12.59 12.24 -16.05
N ASN A 272 11.98 11.06 -16.14
CA ASN A 272 11.71 10.42 -17.44
C ASN A 272 10.75 11.24 -18.30
N PHE A 273 9.80 11.96 -17.70
CA PHE A 273 8.92 12.86 -18.45
C PHE A 273 9.68 14.06 -19.02
N LEU A 274 10.42 14.80 -18.17
CA LEU A 274 11.20 15.96 -18.61
C LEU A 274 12.26 15.59 -19.66
N TYR A 275 13.02 14.53 -19.41
CA TYR A 275 14.00 14.04 -20.38
C TYR A 275 13.33 13.52 -21.66
N GLY A 276 12.13 12.93 -21.53
CA GLY A 276 11.31 12.45 -22.64
C GLY A 276 10.82 13.54 -23.58
N MET A 277 10.83 14.81 -23.19
CA MET A 277 10.47 15.93 -24.07
C MET A 277 11.39 16.08 -25.28
N GLY A 278 12.58 15.45 -25.28
CA GLY A 278 13.42 15.34 -26.49
C GLY A 278 12.73 14.66 -27.68
N LEU A 279 11.64 13.92 -27.45
CA LEU A 279 10.80 13.37 -28.50
C LEU A 279 10.16 14.46 -29.39
N LEU A 280 9.85 15.64 -28.84
CA LEU A 280 9.11 16.70 -29.54
C LEU A 280 9.79 17.13 -30.85
N LYS A 281 11.13 17.24 -30.84
CA LYS A 281 11.92 17.56 -32.03
C LYS A 281 11.73 16.53 -33.16
N LYS A 282 11.57 15.24 -32.83
CA LYS A 282 11.28 14.18 -33.82
C LYS A 282 9.87 14.26 -34.38
N LEU A 283 8.94 14.89 -33.65
CA LEU A 283 7.56 15.12 -34.08
C LEU A 283 7.40 16.46 -34.82
N GLY A 284 8.47 17.24 -34.99
CA GLY A 284 8.43 18.55 -35.63
C GLY A 284 7.83 19.65 -34.76
N VAL A 285 7.78 19.45 -33.44
CA VAL A 285 7.21 20.41 -32.47
C VAL A 285 8.35 21.04 -31.66
N PRO A 286 8.32 22.36 -31.37
CA PRO A 286 9.32 23.00 -30.53
C PRO A 286 9.42 22.32 -29.15
N GLY A 287 10.64 22.02 -28.72
CA GLY A 287 10.92 21.38 -27.44
C GLY A 287 12.35 21.64 -26.98
N PRO A 288 12.73 21.15 -25.78
CA PRO A 288 14.02 21.47 -25.17
C PRO A 288 15.21 21.13 -26.06
N ASN A 289 16.25 21.97 -26.00
CA ASN A 289 17.45 21.81 -26.81
C ASN A 289 18.19 20.50 -26.47
N GLU A 290 18.71 19.77 -27.48
CA GLU A 290 19.48 18.53 -27.28
C GLU A 290 20.68 18.72 -26.34
N ARG A 291 21.39 19.85 -26.43
CA ARG A 291 22.51 20.16 -25.54
C ARG A 291 22.06 20.31 -24.08
N VAL A 292 20.86 20.82 -23.85
CA VAL A 292 20.28 20.93 -22.50
C VAL A 292 19.94 19.53 -21.98
N LEU A 293 19.30 18.71 -22.81
CA LEU A 293 18.96 17.32 -22.47
C LEU A 293 20.20 16.48 -22.14
N ASP A 294 21.28 16.62 -22.92
CA ASP A 294 22.54 15.92 -22.65
C ASP A 294 23.16 16.31 -21.30
N ARG A 295 23.05 17.58 -20.90
CA ARG A 295 23.60 18.07 -19.62
C ARG A 295 22.80 17.65 -18.39
N ILE A 296 21.50 17.38 -18.54
CA ILE A 296 20.66 16.85 -17.46
C ILE A 296 20.65 15.31 -17.42
N LYS A 297 21.33 14.65 -18.36
CA LYS A 297 21.37 13.19 -18.44
C LYS A 297 21.98 12.61 -17.14
N GLY A 298 21.22 11.77 -16.45
CA GLY A 298 21.62 11.17 -15.18
C GLY A 298 21.67 12.14 -13.98
N TYR A 299 21.11 13.35 -14.10
CA TYR A 299 20.97 14.24 -12.95
C TYR A 299 20.13 13.56 -11.86
N MET A 300 20.60 13.63 -10.61
CA MET A 300 19.90 13.12 -9.43
C MET A 300 20.20 14.06 -8.25
N PRO A 301 19.18 14.69 -7.65
CA PRO A 301 19.35 15.47 -6.43
C PRO A 301 19.53 14.57 -5.21
N GLU A 302 19.67 15.18 -4.03
CA GLU A 302 19.59 14.42 -2.78
C GLU A 302 18.18 13.85 -2.63
N LEU A 303 18.09 12.54 -2.47
CA LEU A 303 16.84 11.80 -2.39
C LEU A 303 16.81 10.96 -1.12
N ALA A 304 15.61 10.59 -0.68
CA ALA A 304 15.47 9.74 0.48
C ALA A 304 16.16 8.39 0.23
N LYS A 305 17.02 8.01 1.17
CA LYS A 305 17.61 6.68 1.21
C LYS A 305 16.52 5.63 1.40
N PRO A 306 16.61 4.46 0.73
CA PRO A 306 15.67 3.37 0.97
C PRO A 306 15.67 2.99 2.45
N GLY A 307 14.52 3.14 3.11
CA GLY A 307 14.35 2.71 4.50
C GLY A 307 14.25 1.19 4.58
N ARG A 308 14.94 0.57 5.54
CA ARG A 308 14.75 -0.85 5.83
C ARG A 308 13.39 -1.07 6.48
N TYR A 309 12.73 -2.17 6.11
CA TYR A 309 11.52 -2.60 6.80
C TYR A 309 11.89 -3.10 8.20
N VAL A 310 11.14 -2.65 9.21
CA VAL A 310 11.33 -3.11 10.59
C VAL A 310 10.87 -4.56 10.67
N THR A 311 11.79 -5.43 11.08
CA THR A 311 11.48 -6.84 11.36
C THR A 311 10.74 -6.92 12.68
N VAL A 312 9.68 -7.72 12.73
CA VAL A 312 8.91 -7.96 13.95
C VAL A 312 9.68 -8.96 14.82
N PRO A 313 9.77 -8.76 16.14
CA PRO A 313 10.35 -9.75 17.04
C PRO A 313 9.71 -11.14 16.89
N SER A 314 10.52 -12.19 17.00
CA SER A 314 10.02 -13.57 16.89
C SER A 314 9.02 -13.92 17.99
N GLY A 315 9.23 -13.42 19.22
CA GLY A 315 8.30 -13.56 20.35
C GLY A 315 6.88 -13.11 19.99
N THR A 316 6.76 -11.90 19.44
CA THR A 316 5.49 -11.38 18.90
C THR A 316 4.88 -12.31 17.84
N ILE A 317 5.67 -12.80 16.87
CA ILE A 317 5.16 -13.68 15.81
C ILE A 317 4.61 -14.98 16.39
N PHE A 318 5.36 -15.66 17.26
CA PHE A 318 4.92 -16.92 17.84
C PHE A 318 3.75 -16.76 18.80
N LYS A 319 3.70 -15.65 19.56
CA LYS A 319 2.55 -15.29 20.40
C LYS A 319 1.28 -15.17 19.56
N LEU A 320 1.33 -14.39 18.48
CA LEU A 320 0.18 -14.19 17.59
C LEU A 320 -0.21 -15.46 16.83
N PHE A 321 0.77 -16.28 16.42
CA PHE A 321 0.50 -17.57 15.80
C PHE A 321 -0.26 -18.49 16.75
N LYS A 322 0.24 -18.64 17.99
CA LYS A 322 -0.40 -19.43 19.03
C LYS A 322 -1.83 -18.96 19.28
N GLY A 323 -2.02 -17.66 19.54
CA GLY A 323 -3.34 -17.08 19.78
C GLY A 323 -4.30 -17.27 18.61
N ALA A 324 -3.82 -17.11 17.37
CA ALA A 324 -4.65 -17.32 16.17
C ALA A 324 -5.12 -18.78 16.01
N VAL A 325 -4.26 -19.75 16.33
CA VAL A 325 -4.59 -21.18 16.26
C VAL A 325 -5.51 -21.60 17.40
N GLU A 326 -5.23 -21.17 18.64
CA GLU A 326 -6.09 -21.45 19.79
C GLU A 326 -7.49 -20.87 19.58
N PHE A 327 -7.57 -19.61 19.15
CA PHE A 327 -8.86 -18.98 18.83
C PHE A 327 -9.60 -19.71 17.71
N HIS A 328 -8.89 -20.21 16.68
CA HIS A 328 -9.53 -21.00 15.63
C HIS A 328 -10.23 -22.24 16.18
N TYR A 329 -9.59 -22.99 17.07
CA TYR A 329 -10.19 -24.21 17.61
C TYR A 329 -11.23 -23.93 18.70
N GLU A 330 -11.06 -22.88 19.50
CA GLU A 330 -11.94 -22.57 20.62
C GLU A 330 -13.18 -21.76 20.22
N LEU A 331 -13.02 -20.73 19.39
CA LEU A 331 -14.06 -19.71 19.17
C LEU A 331 -14.37 -19.43 17.70
N GLY A 332 -13.45 -19.72 16.77
CA GLY A 332 -13.53 -19.35 15.37
C GLY A 332 -14.81 -19.79 14.65
N PRO A 333 -15.09 -21.10 14.55
CA PRO A 333 -16.33 -21.62 13.96
C PRO A 333 -17.59 -21.11 14.64
N LEU A 334 -17.56 -20.93 15.97
CA LEU A 334 -18.69 -20.40 16.73
C LEU A 334 -19.01 -18.95 16.33
N VAL A 335 -17.98 -18.10 16.22
CA VAL A 335 -18.12 -16.69 15.79
C VAL A 335 -18.70 -16.58 14.40
N ILE A 336 -18.19 -17.39 13.45
CA ILE A 336 -18.72 -17.41 12.08
C ILE A 336 -20.17 -17.86 12.06
N GLU A 337 -20.49 -18.96 12.76
CA GLU A 337 -21.85 -19.47 12.83
C GLU A 337 -22.82 -18.47 13.49
N GLY A 338 -22.43 -17.86 14.61
CA GLY A 338 -23.25 -16.88 15.32
C GLY A 338 -23.59 -15.68 14.45
N PHE A 339 -22.62 -15.18 13.67
CA PHE A 339 -22.89 -14.10 12.72
C PHE A 339 -23.78 -14.55 11.56
N CYS A 340 -23.58 -15.76 11.03
CA CYS A 340 -24.44 -16.32 9.98
C CYS A 340 -25.89 -16.53 10.47
N ARG A 341 -26.11 -16.92 11.74
CA ARG A 341 -27.44 -17.01 12.35
C ARG A 341 -28.13 -15.65 12.40
N LEU A 342 -27.43 -14.60 12.83
CA LEU A 342 -27.97 -13.23 12.84
C LEU A 342 -28.32 -12.76 11.43
N ALA A 343 -27.44 -13.02 10.45
CA ALA A 343 -27.68 -12.65 9.05
C ALA A 343 -28.93 -13.33 8.49
N ARG A 344 -29.06 -14.65 8.69
CA ARG A 344 -30.25 -15.43 8.29
C ARG A 344 -31.51 -14.95 9.00
N TYR A 345 -31.46 -14.78 10.32
CA TYR A 345 -32.60 -14.29 11.09
C TYR A 345 -33.10 -12.93 10.57
N CYS A 346 -32.18 -11.99 10.34
CA CYS A 346 -32.51 -10.67 9.79
C CYS A 346 -33.11 -10.77 8.38
N TYR A 347 -32.61 -11.68 7.55
CA TYR A 347 -33.15 -11.92 6.21
C TYR A 347 -34.57 -12.49 6.26
N GLU A 348 -34.81 -13.50 7.10
CA GLU A 348 -36.10 -14.18 7.24
C GLU A 348 -37.20 -13.29 7.86
N HIS A 349 -36.82 -12.35 8.72
CA HIS A 349 -37.75 -11.48 9.45
C HIS A 349 -37.79 -10.04 8.93
N ASP A 350 -37.15 -9.76 7.79
CA ASP A 350 -37.02 -8.41 7.21
C ASP A 350 -36.56 -7.34 8.23
N LYS A 351 -35.57 -7.70 9.04
CA LYS A 351 -34.96 -6.82 10.04
C LYS A 351 -33.56 -6.38 9.63
N THR A 352 -33.11 -5.25 10.17
CA THR A 352 -31.71 -4.84 10.09
C THR A 352 -30.95 -5.31 11.31
N LEU A 353 -29.66 -5.62 11.16
CA LEU A 353 -28.82 -6.02 12.31
C LEU A 353 -28.83 -4.96 13.42
N THR A 354 -28.82 -3.67 13.08
CA THR A 354 -28.82 -2.57 14.05
C THR A 354 -30.15 -2.42 14.80
N SER A 355 -31.25 -3.02 14.32
CA SER A 355 -32.56 -2.97 14.95
C SER A 355 -32.78 -4.05 16.02
N LEU A 356 -31.86 -5.01 16.15
CA LEU A 356 -31.96 -6.07 17.15
C LEU A 356 -31.58 -5.53 18.54
N THR A 357 -32.33 -5.95 19.56
CA THR A 357 -31.93 -5.72 20.95
C THR A 357 -30.69 -6.54 21.31
N ASP A 358 -29.90 -6.12 22.29
CA ASP A 358 -28.74 -6.87 22.79
C ASP A 358 -29.19 -8.27 23.26
N GLU A 359 -30.38 -8.39 23.88
CA GLU A 359 -31.01 -9.66 24.28
C GLU A 359 -31.34 -10.56 23.09
N GLN A 360 -31.93 -9.99 22.02
CA GLN A 360 -32.18 -10.73 20.78
C GLN A 360 -30.88 -11.22 20.17
N VAL A 361 -29.84 -10.39 20.15
CA VAL A 361 -28.53 -10.79 19.63
C VAL A 361 -28.00 -11.99 20.39
N VAL A 362 -27.96 -11.93 21.73
CA VAL A 362 -27.49 -13.04 22.59
C VAL A 362 -28.29 -14.32 22.34
N SER A 363 -29.62 -14.20 22.26
CA SER A 363 -30.50 -15.34 21.99
C SER A 363 -30.24 -15.99 20.62
N ILE A 364 -30.02 -15.18 19.57
CA ILE A 364 -29.84 -15.68 18.19
C ILE A 364 -28.44 -16.26 17.96
N VAL A 365 -27.39 -15.65 18.53
CA VAL A 365 -26.02 -16.17 18.37
C VAL A 365 -25.85 -17.54 19.05
N GLY A 366 -26.59 -17.77 20.13
CA GLY A 366 -26.68 -19.03 20.84
C GLY A 366 -25.85 -19.08 22.13
N SER A 367 -26.18 -20.06 22.98
CA SER A 367 -25.66 -20.19 24.35
C SER A 367 -24.14 -20.34 24.44
N ASP A 368 -23.50 -20.95 23.45
CA ASP A 368 -22.04 -21.13 23.47
C ASP A 368 -21.32 -19.78 23.40
N LEU A 369 -21.73 -18.90 22.48
CA LEU A 369 -21.14 -17.57 22.34
C LEU A 369 -21.50 -16.66 23.53
N GLU A 370 -22.72 -16.78 24.06
CA GLU A 370 -23.11 -16.11 25.31
C GLU A 370 -22.19 -16.51 26.46
N HIS A 371 -21.95 -17.81 26.64
CA HIS A 371 -21.05 -18.34 27.66
C HIS A 371 -19.61 -17.84 27.49
N HIS A 372 -19.15 -17.69 26.24
CA HIS A 372 -17.86 -17.11 25.93
C HIS A 372 -17.80 -15.58 26.05
N GLY A 373 -18.90 -14.91 26.42
CA GLY A 373 -18.93 -13.51 26.79
C GLY A 373 -19.56 -12.57 25.77
N VAL A 374 -20.10 -13.06 24.64
CA VAL A 374 -20.79 -12.23 23.65
C VAL A 374 -22.05 -11.64 24.27
N LYS A 375 -22.16 -10.31 24.24
CA LYS A 375 -23.29 -9.56 24.83
C LYS A 375 -24.04 -8.68 23.84
N LYS A 376 -23.46 -8.37 22.68
CA LYS A 376 -24.07 -7.49 21.69
C LYS A 376 -23.48 -7.68 20.29
N LEU A 377 -24.16 -7.10 19.30
CA LEU A 377 -23.76 -7.16 17.90
C LEU A 377 -22.35 -6.60 17.67
N GLY A 378 -22.05 -5.44 18.23
CA GLY A 378 -20.71 -4.84 18.15
C GLY A 378 -20.53 -3.74 19.19
N LEU A 379 -19.30 -3.50 19.61
CA LEU A 379 -18.96 -2.55 20.67
C LEU A 379 -19.19 -1.10 20.25
N GLY A 380 -18.88 -0.77 19.00
CA GLY A 380 -19.08 0.55 18.42
C GLY A 380 -20.27 0.66 17.46
N CYS A 381 -21.04 -0.42 17.31
CA CYS A 381 -22.15 -0.49 16.37
C CYS A 381 -23.34 0.34 16.86
N ARG A 382 -23.98 1.08 15.95
CA ARG A 382 -25.23 1.80 16.24
C ARG A 382 -26.32 0.79 16.56
N ASN A 383 -27.06 1.01 17.64
CA ASN A 383 -28.29 0.28 17.93
C ASN A 383 -29.48 1.23 17.77
N THR A 384 -30.48 0.83 16.99
CA THR A 384 -31.71 1.58 16.68
C THR A 384 -32.95 0.96 17.30
N SER A 385 -32.79 -0.02 18.19
CA SER A 385 -33.90 -0.60 18.95
C SER A 385 -34.28 0.31 20.11
N ASP A 386 -35.58 0.50 20.33
CA ASP A 386 -36.09 1.38 21.37
C ASP A 386 -35.63 0.96 22.79
N ALA A 387 -35.29 -0.32 22.99
CA ALA A 387 -34.85 -0.86 24.27
C ALA A 387 -33.37 -0.53 24.59
N ASP A 388 -32.49 -0.56 23.59
CA ASP A 388 -31.03 -0.50 23.81
C ASP A 388 -30.35 0.75 23.22
N GLY A 389 -31.09 1.60 22.49
CA GLY A 389 -30.62 2.91 22.10
C GLY A 389 -31.43 3.63 21.01
N SER A 390 -31.41 4.96 21.06
CA SER A 390 -31.98 5.83 20.01
C SER A 390 -31.17 5.84 18.71
N GLY A 391 -29.98 5.23 18.73
CA GLY A 391 -28.99 5.30 17.66
C GLY A 391 -28.35 6.68 17.48
N LEU A 392 -28.61 7.61 18.39
CA LEU A 392 -28.05 8.97 18.38
C LEU A 392 -26.81 9.12 19.25
N GLU A 393 -26.53 8.14 20.11
CA GLU A 393 -25.43 8.15 21.07
C GLU A 393 -24.36 7.10 20.74
N SER A 394 -23.13 7.38 21.13
CA SER A 394 -22.01 6.45 20.95
C SER A 394 -22.05 5.33 21.99
N ARG A 395 -21.99 4.08 21.54
CA ARG A 395 -21.94 2.88 22.42
C ARG A 395 -20.50 2.41 22.73
N LYS A 396 -19.50 3.11 22.18
CA LYS A 396 -18.08 2.73 22.23
C LYS A 396 -17.50 2.79 23.65
N GLY A 397 -17.95 3.74 24.46
CA GLY A 397 -17.31 4.05 25.76
C GLY A 397 -15.95 4.73 25.56
N THR A 398 -15.10 4.71 26.58
CA THR A 398 -13.70 5.16 26.47
C THR A 398 -12.87 4.15 25.67
N ARG A 399 -11.69 4.57 25.18
CA ARG A 399 -10.79 3.69 24.41
C ARG A 399 -10.35 2.49 25.25
N GLU A 400 -10.00 2.72 26.52
CA GLU A 400 -9.55 1.69 27.46
C GLU A 400 -10.64 0.65 27.68
N ASN A 401 -11.86 1.09 28.01
CA ASN A 401 -13.03 0.22 28.21
C ASN A 401 -13.39 -0.53 26.92
N TYR A 402 -13.26 0.11 25.76
CA TYR A 402 -13.53 -0.56 24.48
C TYR A 402 -12.62 -1.77 24.27
N PHE A 403 -11.30 -1.63 24.49
CA PHE A 403 -10.36 -2.72 24.29
C PHE A 403 -10.39 -3.77 25.41
N GLU A 404 -10.78 -3.41 26.63
CA GLU A 404 -11.13 -4.36 27.69
C GLU A 404 -12.36 -5.22 27.31
N ARG A 405 -13.39 -4.58 26.77
CA ARG A 405 -14.61 -5.25 26.28
C ARG A 405 -14.35 -6.10 25.04
N LEU A 406 -13.40 -5.70 24.19
CA LEU A 406 -12.93 -6.50 23.05
C LEU A 406 -12.34 -7.82 23.54
N ARG A 407 -11.42 -7.77 24.52
CA ARG A 407 -10.74 -8.95 25.06
C ARG A 407 -11.65 -9.85 25.90
N SER A 408 -12.76 -9.32 26.40
CA SER A 408 -13.81 -10.11 27.07
C SER A 408 -14.92 -10.59 26.13
N ASN A 409 -14.67 -10.57 24.81
CA ASN A 409 -15.56 -11.10 23.77
C ASN A 409 -16.93 -10.42 23.64
N ALA A 410 -17.11 -9.24 24.24
CA ALA A 410 -18.45 -8.65 24.39
C ALA A 410 -19.13 -8.26 23.07
N GLY A 411 -18.37 -7.99 22.01
CA GLY A 411 -18.89 -7.60 20.69
C GLY A 411 -18.60 -8.62 19.59
N LEU A 412 -19.65 -9.15 18.96
CA LEU A 412 -19.54 -10.18 17.94
C LEU A 412 -18.81 -9.70 16.67
N LEU A 413 -19.14 -8.50 16.17
CA LEU A 413 -18.53 -7.96 14.95
C LEU A 413 -17.01 -7.79 15.09
N GLU A 414 -16.55 -7.34 16.25
CA GLU A 414 -15.12 -7.25 16.52
C GLU A 414 -14.47 -8.63 16.55
N LEU A 415 -15.13 -9.66 17.10
CA LEU A 415 -14.62 -11.04 17.07
C LEU A 415 -14.53 -11.61 15.65
N VAL A 416 -15.49 -11.29 14.77
CA VAL A 416 -15.41 -11.64 13.34
C VAL A 416 -14.14 -11.02 12.73
N TYR A 417 -13.84 -9.77 13.05
CA TYR A 417 -12.63 -9.09 12.57
C TYR A 417 -11.33 -9.66 13.15
N VAL A 418 -11.32 -10.01 14.45
CA VAL A 418 -10.20 -10.71 15.10
C VAL A 418 -9.95 -12.04 14.39
N TYR A 419 -11.00 -12.81 14.12
CA TYR A 419 -10.87 -14.12 13.49
C TYR A 419 -10.41 -14.04 12.04
N ILE A 420 -10.97 -13.12 11.23
CA ILE A 420 -10.46 -12.85 9.88
C ILE A 420 -8.98 -12.43 9.94
N GLY A 421 -8.59 -11.63 10.93
CA GLY A 421 -7.20 -11.26 11.19
C GLY A 421 -6.32 -12.47 11.53
N ALA A 422 -6.82 -13.41 12.33
CA ALA A 422 -6.12 -14.65 12.69
C ALA A 422 -5.89 -15.54 11.46
N ILE A 423 -6.91 -15.73 10.63
CA ILE A 423 -6.83 -16.47 9.37
C ILE A 423 -5.83 -15.80 8.42
N GLN A 424 -5.92 -14.48 8.27
CA GLN A 424 -4.99 -13.69 7.48
C GLN A 424 -3.55 -13.82 7.99
N PHE A 425 -3.33 -13.87 9.30
CA PHE A 425 -2.02 -14.00 9.91
C PHE A 425 -1.41 -15.38 9.59
N VAL A 426 -2.15 -16.45 9.85
CA VAL A 426 -1.70 -17.83 9.59
C VAL A 426 -1.43 -18.05 8.11
N VAL A 427 -2.36 -17.65 7.23
CA VAL A 427 -2.17 -17.73 5.77
C VAL A 427 -1.00 -16.87 5.32
N GLY A 428 -0.85 -15.66 5.86
CA GLY A 428 0.24 -14.75 5.50
C GLY A 428 1.61 -15.30 5.88
N LEU A 429 1.71 -15.95 7.04
CA LEU A 429 2.93 -16.58 7.54
C LEU A 429 3.26 -17.88 6.80
N LEU A 430 2.28 -18.76 6.57
CA LEU A 430 2.52 -20.07 5.96
C LEU A 430 2.65 -20.01 4.44
N MET A 431 1.85 -19.16 3.77
CA MET A 431 1.81 -19.09 2.31
C MET A 431 2.75 -18.03 1.73
N ALA A 432 3.24 -17.10 2.56
CA ALA A 432 4.14 -16.03 2.15
C ALA A 432 3.64 -15.23 0.92
N ARG A 433 2.32 -15.01 0.77
CA ARG A 433 1.76 -14.26 -0.37
C ARG A 433 1.89 -12.75 -0.21
N ARG A 434 1.90 -12.01 -1.32
CA ARG A 434 1.76 -10.55 -1.29
C ARG A 434 0.33 -10.18 -0.95
N ILE A 435 0.13 -9.00 -0.35
CA ILE A 435 -1.21 -8.52 0.01
C ILE A 435 -2.11 -8.44 -1.22
N ASP A 436 -1.61 -7.91 -2.33
CA ASP A 436 -2.37 -7.76 -3.58
C ASP A 436 -2.74 -9.11 -4.24
N GLU A 437 -2.07 -10.20 -3.87
CA GLU A 437 -2.43 -11.56 -4.29
C GLU A 437 -3.58 -12.09 -3.43
N LEU A 438 -3.50 -11.90 -2.10
CA LEU A 438 -4.55 -12.32 -1.15
C LEU A 438 -5.88 -11.58 -1.36
N LEU A 439 -5.81 -10.28 -1.66
CA LEU A 439 -7.00 -9.44 -1.90
C LEU A 439 -7.87 -9.95 -3.05
N GLN A 440 -7.29 -10.66 -4.01
CA GLN A 440 -7.94 -11.07 -5.26
C GLN A 440 -8.35 -12.54 -5.27
N ILE A 441 -8.14 -13.29 -4.19
CA ILE A 441 -8.51 -14.70 -4.14
C ILE A 441 -10.05 -14.81 -4.16
N PRO A 442 -10.64 -15.40 -5.20
CA PRO A 442 -12.09 -15.58 -5.28
C PRO A 442 -12.53 -16.62 -4.24
N SER A 443 -13.59 -16.33 -3.48
CA SER A 443 -14.06 -17.24 -2.42
C SER A 443 -14.37 -18.64 -2.98
N ALA A 444 -15.16 -18.71 -4.05
CA ALA A 444 -15.60 -19.98 -4.66
C ALA A 444 -14.51 -20.78 -5.39
N ARG A 445 -13.31 -20.21 -5.61
CA ARG A 445 -12.21 -20.88 -6.34
C ARG A 445 -10.86 -20.66 -5.65
N ALA A 446 -10.87 -20.53 -4.33
CA ALA A 446 -9.64 -20.36 -3.56
C ALA A 446 -8.75 -21.62 -3.63
N PHE A 447 -9.36 -22.79 -3.80
CA PHE A 447 -8.68 -24.09 -3.80
C PHE A 447 -8.88 -24.86 -5.10
N ASP A 448 -7.95 -25.78 -5.34
CA ASP A 448 -8.14 -26.84 -6.30
C ASP A 448 -9.10 -27.93 -5.77
N SER A 449 -9.44 -28.91 -6.62
CA SER A 449 -10.40 -29.95 -6.25
C SER A 449 -9.97 -30.86 -5.11
N THR A 450 -8.67 -30.92 -4.77
CA THR A 450 -8.16 -31.72 -3.65
C THR A 450 -7.93 -30.91 -2.37
N ASN A 451 -8.25 -29.61 -2.38
CA ASN A 451 -7.94 -28.67 -1.29
C ASN A 451 -6.47 -28.71 -0.85
N SER A 452 -5.55 -29.00 -1.77
CA SER A 452 -4.11 -29.11 -1.48
C SER A 452 -3.33 -27.93 -2.07
N TRP A 453 -3.98 -27.12 -2.92
CA TRP A 453 -3.37 -26.00 -3.61
C TRP A 453 -4.21 -24.74 -3.46
N LEU A 454 -3.57 -23.65 -3.03
CA LEU A 454 -4.13 -22.30 -3.05
C LEU A 454 -3.98 -21.71 -4.46
N MET A 455 -5.08 -21.29 -5.07
CA MET A 455 -5.11 -20.66 -6.38
C MET A 455 -5.13 -19.13 -6.28
N PHE A 456 -4.32 -18.43 -7.07
CA PHE A 456 -4.24 -16.97 -7.03
C PHE A 456 -3.68 -16.35 -8.32
N MET A 457 -3.97 -15.06 -8.51
CA MET A 457 -3.37 -14.24 -9.56
C MET A 457 -2.03 -13.67 -9.11
N ARG A 458 -0.92 -14.11 -9.72
CA ARG A 458 0.43 -13.71 -9.30
C ARG A 458 0.72 -12.25 -9.59
N GLU A 459 1.16 -11.48 -8.60
CA GLU A 459 1.54 -10.07 -8.77
C GLU A 459 2.88 -9.96 -9.51
N LYS A 460 3.11 -8.82 -10.19
CA LYS A 460 4.34 -8.53 -10.97
C LYS A 460 4.64 -9.57 -12.07
N SER A 461 3.60 -10.25 -12.55
CA SER A 461 3.68 -11.22 -13.66
C SER A 461 3.27 -10.63 -15.01
N THR A 462 2.97 -9.31 -15.05
CA THR A 462 2.35 -8.64 -16.21
C THR A 462 3.33 -8.24 -17.31
N THR A 463 4.64 -8.45 -17.11
CA THR A 463 5.66 -8.09 -18.10
C THR A 463 5.48 -8.94 -19.35
N ASN A 464 5.31 -8.29 -20.51
CA ASN A 464 5.06 -8.91 -21.81
C ASN A 464 3.76 -9.73 -21.92
N THR A 465 2.78 -9.51 -21.02
CA THR A 465 1.48 -10.21 -21.05
C THR A 465 0.30 -9.23 -21.18
N TYR A 466 0.51 -8.06 -21.78
CA TYR A 466 -0.54 -7.05 -21.99
C TYR A 466 -1.32 -6.67 -20.72
N GLY A 467 -0.64 -6.64 -19.57
CA GLY A 467 -1.28 -6.34 -18.29
C GLY A 467 -2.02 -7.52 -17.64
N LEU A 468 -2.15 -8.67 -18.31
CA LEU A 468 -2.76 -9.87 -17.75
C LEU A 468 -1.82 -10.52 -16.74
N ARG A 469 -2.34 -10.79 -15.54
CA ARG A 469 -1.61 -11.55 -14.52
C ARG A 469 -1.69 -13.04 -14.83
N LYS A 470 -0.61 -13.76 -14.54
CA LYS A 470 -0.59 -15.23 -14.61
C LYS A 470 -1.34 -15.82 -13.42
N TYR A 471 -2.18 -16.81 -13.69
CA TYR A 471 -2.84 -17.62 -12.66
C TYR A 471 -1.88 -18.74 -12.22
N ASP A 472 -1.61 -18.82 -10.93
CA ASP A 472 -0.66 -19.75 -10.33
C ASP A 472 -1.32 -20.50 -9.16
N ALA A 473 -0.73 -21.64 -8.77
CA ALA A 473 -1.13 -22.40 -7.60
C ALA A 473 0.09 -22.70 -6.69
N ARG A 474 -0.10 -22.72 -5.36
CA ARG A 474 0.94 -23.13 -4.39
C ARG A 474 0.38 -24.10 -3.35
N PRO A 475 1.19 -25.08 -2.88
CA PRO A 475 0.75 -26.00 -1.84
C PRO A 475 0.32 -25.22 -0.60
N ILE A 476 -0.79 -25.62 0.02
CA ILE A 476 -1.33 -25.00 1.22
C ILE A 476 -1.37 -25.97 2.39
N ASP A 477 -1.08 -25.45 3.58
CA ASP A 477 -1.14 -26.21 4.82
C ASP A 477 -2.59 -26.57 5.20
N PRO A 478 -2.89 -27.79 5.67
CA PRO A 478 -4.24 -28.20 6.07
C PRO A 478 -4.91 -27.28 7.10
N LEU A 479 -4.15 -26.69 8.03
CA LEU A 479 -4.69 -25.71 8.99
C LEU A 479 -5.19 -24.47 8.26
N ALA A 480 -4.41 -23.96 7.31
CA ALA A 480 -4.79 -22.80 6.50
C ALA A 480 -6.03 -23.10 5.63
N VAL A 481 -6.16 -24.33 5.14
CA VAL A 481 -7.37 -24.79 4.42
C VAL A 481 -8.59 -24.75 5.34
N GLN A 482 -8.50 -25.32 6.54
CA GLN A 482 -9.61 -25.33 7.51
C GLN A 482 -10.05 -23.90 7.88
N MET A 483 -9.07 -23.04 8.18
CA MET A 483 -9.28 -21.62 8.49
C MET A 483 -9.96 -20.85 7.35
N LEU A 484 -9.41 -20.94 6.13
CA LEU A 484 -9.99 -20.27 4.96
C LEU A 484 -11.36 -20.84 4.58
N GLY A 485 -11.60 -22.14 4.83
CA GLY A 485 -12.91 -22.75 4.63
C GLY A 485 -14.02 -22.10 5.47
N GLN A 486 -13.69 -21.61 6.67
CA GLN A 486 -14.64 -20.83 7.48
C GLN A 486 -15.00 -19.49 6.82
N LEU A 487 -14.05 -18.85 6.11
CA LEU A 487 -14.35 -17.64 5.34
C LEU A 487 -15.18 -17.95 4.11
N VAL A 488 -14.88 -19.03 3.38
CA VAL A 488 -15.68 -19.45 2.23
C VAL A 488 -17.14 -19.61 2.64
N ARG A 489 -17.37 -20.35 3.73
CA ARG A 489 -18.69 -20.53 4.34
C ARG A 489 -19.34 -19.21 4.72
N LEU A 490 -18.62 -18.32 5.42
CA LEU A 490 -19.12 -16.99 5.77
C LEU A 490 -19.59 -16.23 4.52
N GLN A 491 -18.78 -16.25 3.45
CA GLN A 491 -19.13 -15.55 2.22
C GLN A 491 -20.41 -16.10 1.57
N GLU A 492 -20.55 -17.42 1.50
CA GLU A 492 -21.72 -18.09 0.93
C GLU A 492 -23.00 -17.77 1.73
N GLU A 493 -22.94 -17.86 3.07
CA GLU A 493 -24.07 -17.56 3.94
C GLU A 493 -24.51 -16.09 3.85
N LEU A 494 -23.57 -15.16 3.76
CA LEU A 494 -23.89 -13.73 3.62
C LEU A 494 -24.49 -13.39 2.25
N ILE A 495 -24.05 -14.05 1.17
CA ILE A 495 -24.70 -13.93 -0.14
C ILE A 495 -26.14 -14.42 -0.04
N ASN A 496 -26.36 -15.60 0.54
CA ASN A 496 -27.70 -16.18 0.71
C ASN A 496 -28.62 -15.29 1.57
N ALA A 497 -28.06 -14.58 2.56
CA ALA A 497 -28.77 -13.61 3.38
C ALA A 497 -28.91 -12.21 2.72
N GLY A 498 -28.50 -12.06 1.46
CA GLY A 498 -28.68 -10.82 0.68
C GLY A 498 -27.75 -9.67 1.07
N PHE A 499 -26.54 -9.94 1.57
CA PHE A 499 -25.52 -8.91 1.85
C PHE A 499 -24.73 -8.48 0.60
N SER A 500 -24.76 -9.29 -0.46
CA SER A 500 -24.10 -8.99 -1.74
C SER A 500 -24.83 -9.68 -2.87
N ALA A 501 -24.88 -9.02 -4.04
CA ALA A 501 -25.31 -9.63 -5.29
C ALA A 501 -24.17 -10.33 -6.04
N GLU A 502 -22.92 -9.95 -5.75
CA GLU A 502 -21.73 -10.48 -6.41
C GLU A 502 -20.92 -11.40 -5.48
N ALA A 503 -20.22 -12.37 -6.07
CA ALA A 503 -19.33 -13.27 -5.36
C ALA A 503 -18.12 -12.48 -4.78
N PRO A 504 -17.99 -12.38 -3.44
CA PRO A 504 -16.92 -11.63 -2.83
C PRO A 504 -15.57 -12.37 -2.90
N THR A 505 -14.48 -11.64 -2.68
CA THR A 505 -13.17 -12.27 -2.45
C THR A 505 -13.12 -12.87 -1.05
N ILE A 506 -12.27 -13.88 -0.82
CA ILE A 506 -12.30 -14.70 0.40
C ILE A 506 -12.10 -13.88 1.69
N PHE A 507 -11.32 -12.79 1.65
CA PHE A 507 -11.07 -11.88 2.77
C PHE A 507 -12.02 -10.67 2.82
N SER A 508 -13.17 -10.74 2.14
CA SER A 508 -14.20 -9.70 2.26
C SER A 508 -14.78 -9.69 3.66
N VAL A 509 -15.11 -8.49 4.15
CA VAL A 509 -15.48 -8.27 5.56
C VAL A 509 -16.89 -7.69 5.66
N PRO A 510 -17.71 -8.14 6.65
CA PRO A 510 -18.98 -7.48 6.92
C PRO A 510 -18.75 -6.08 7.50
N SER A 511 -19.78 -5.24 7.48
CA SER A 511 -19.68 -3.91 8.08
C SER A 511 -19.52 -3.96 9.61
N LEU A 512 -18.44 -3.38 10.16
CA LEU A 512 -18.31 -3.10 11.61
C LEU A 512 -19.45 -2.26 12.19
N HIS A 513 -20.14 -1.49 11.35
CA HIS A 513 -21.29 -0.68 11.74
C HIS A 513 -22.63 -1.44 11.63
N GLY A 514 -22.63 -2.75 11.45
CA GLY A 514 -23.86 -3.56 11.37
C GLY A 514 -24.72 -3.31 10.13
N ARG A 515 -24.18 -2.68 9.07
CA ARG A 515 -24.88 -2.53 7.79
C ARG A 515 -24.98 -3.89 7.10
N LYS A 516 -26.11 -4.14 6.43
CA LYS A 516 -26.36 -5.33 5.59
C LYS A 516 -25.60 -5.21 4.27
N VAL A 517 -24.27 -5.25 4.35
CA VAL A 517 -23.35 -5.16 3.22
C VAL A 517 -22.07 -5.89 3.56
N ILE A 518 -21.46 -6.51 2.55
CA ILE A 518 -20.09 -6.98 2.63
C ILE A 518 -19.19 -6.10 1.78
N TYR A 519 -18.03 -5.74 2.32
CA TYR A 519 -17.04 -4.96 1.60
C TYR A 519 -15.95 -5.88 1.06
N SER A 520 -15.68 -5.75 -0.24
CA SER A 520 -14.54 -6.41 -0.87
C SER A 520 -13.25 -6.14 -0.10
N ALA A 521 -12.37 -7.14 -0.04
CA ALA A 521 -11.10 -7.01 0.66
C ALA A 521 -10.29 -5.81 0.09
N THR A 522 -9.77 -4.97 1.00
CA THR A 522 -8.84 -3.88 0.67
C THR A 522 -7.61 -3.93 1.57
N LYS A 523 -6.53 -3.24 1.19
CA LYS A 523 -5.36 -3.08 2.07
C LYS A 523 -5.75 -2.50 3.43
N MET A 524 -6.72 -1.59 3.44
CA MET A 524 -7.22 -0.97 4.67
C MET A 524 -7.95 -2.00 5.54
N SER A 525 -8.94 -2.72 4.99
CA SER A 525 -9.72 -3.69 5.78
C SER A 525 -8.85 -4.82 6.31
N MET A 526 -7.93 -5.35 5.51
CA MET A 526 -6.97 -6.38 5.95
C MET A 526 -6.02 -5.87 7.05
N ASN A 527 -5.59 -4.60 6.98
CA ASN A 527 -4.78 -4.01 8.06
C ASN A 527 -5.63 -3.79 9.32
N THR A 528 -6.90 -3.41 9.19
CA THR A 528 -7.82 -3.30 10.33
C THR A 528 -8.02 -4.65 11.02
N CYS A 529 -8.19 -5.75 10.28
CA CYS A 529 -8.24 -7.10 10.86
C CYS A 529 -6.96 -7.47 11.62
N PHE A 530 -5.77 -7.12 11.09
CA PHE A 530 -4.53 -7.26 11.86
C PHE A 530 -4.47 -6.37 13.10
N ASP A 531 -4.98 -5.15 13.02
CA ASP A 531 -4.99 -4.24 14.16
C ASP A 531 -5.90 -4.77 15.29
N PHE A 532 -7.06 -5.35 14.96
CA PHE A 532 -7.91 -6.07 15.91
C PHE A 532 -7.24 -7.31 16.49
N LEU A 533 -6.60 -8.15 15.66
CA LEU A 533 -5.84 -9.31 16.11
C LEU A 533 -4.76 -8.93 17.13
N CYS A 534 -3.95 -7.92 16.81
CA CYS A 534 -2.87 -7.45 17.66
C CYS A 534 -3.38 -6.83 18.97
N ALA A 535 -4.51 -6.12 18.95
CA ALA A 535 -5.11 -5.55 20.15
C ALA A 535 -5.76 -6.62 21.04
N TYR A 536 -6.40 -7.63 20.44
CA TYR A 536 -7.04 -8.73 21.14
C TYR A 536 -6.02 -9.63 21.86
N PHE A 537 -4.96 -10.05 21.17
CA PHE A 537 -3.89 -10.88 21.76
C PHE A 537 -2.76 -10.07 22.41
N GLU A 538 -2.89 -8.76 22.43
CA GLU A 538 -1.93 -7.83 23.02
C GLU A 538 -0.50 -8.10 22.53
N SER A 539 -0.24 -8.00 21.23
CA SER A 539 1.12 -8.15 20.66
C SER A 539 2.14 -7.28 21.40
N GLU A 540 3.41 -7.70 21.47
CA GLU A 540 4.40 -7.02 22.32
C GLU A 540 4.54 -5.51 21.98
N VAL A 541 5.05 -4.76 22.96
CA VAL A 541 5.44 -3.35 22.81
C VAL A 541 6.96 -3.26 22.80
N ASN A 542 7.50 -2.22 22.17
CA ASN A 542 8.93 -1.91 22.24
C ASN A 542 9.28 -1.14 23.53
N ASP A 543 10.56 -0.83 23.71
CA ASP A 543 11.09 -0.15 24.90
C ASP A 543 10.50 1.26 25.15
N VAL A 544 9.89 1.87 24.13
CA VAL A 544 9.24 3.19 24.22
C VAL A 544 7.70 3.10 24.28
N GLY A 545 7.15 1.89 24.46
CA GLY A 545 5.71 1.67 24.66
C GLY A 545 4.88 1.57 23.37
N LEU A 546 5.49 1.49 22.18
CA LEU A 546 4.79 1.34 20.91
C LEU A 546 4.51 -0.13 20.60
N ARG A 547 3.29 -0.46 20.17
CA ARG A 547 2.85 -1.84 19.89
C ARG A 547 3.26 -2.33 18.50
N TYR A 548 3.67 -3.59 18.38
CA TYR A 548 3.97 -4.22 17.09
C TYR A 548 2.71 -4.65 16.34
N TYR A 549 2.11 -3.72 15.57
CA TYR A 549 1.03 -4.04 14.65
C TYR A 549 1.55 -4.66 13.35
N ILE A 550 1.23 -5.93 13.12
CA ILE A 550 1.77 -6.74 12.02
C ILE A 550 1.21 -6.32 10.66
N ARG A 551 2.04 -6.40 9.62
CA ARG A 551 1.63 -6.20 8.22
C ARG A 551 2.01 -7.39 7.35
N GLN A 552 1.27 -7.54 6.25
CA GLN A 552 1.41 -8.70 5.36
C GLN A 552 2.83 -8.89 4.80
N HIS A 553 3.51 -7.80 4.45
CA HIS A 553 4.88 -7.90 3.94
C HIS A 553 5.89 -8.32 5.02
N GLN A 554 5.64 -8.02 6.31
CA GLN A 554 6.47 -8.52 7.42
C GLN A 554 6.30 -10.02 7.55
N LEU A 555 5.06 -10.54 7.49
CA LEU A 555 4.80 -11.99 7.51
C LEU A 555 5.48 -12.71 6.35
N ARG A 556 5.40 -12.16 5.14
CA ARG A 556 6.10 -12.72 3.98
C ARG A 556 7.62 -12.77 4.15
N ARG A 557 8.22 -11.77 4.81
CA ARG A 557 9.66 -11.77 5.16
C ARG A 557 9.96 -12.85 6.19
N VAL A 558 9.17 -12.92 7.26
CA VAL A 558 9.32 -13.93 8.31
C VAL A 558 9.20 -15.34 7.73
N ALA A 559 8.23 -15.58 6.83
CA ALA A 559 8.09 -16.86 6.16
C ALA A 559 9.33 -17.24 5.33
N ALA A 560 9.90 -16.27 4.61
CA ALA A 560 11.14 -16.49 3.87
C ALA A 560 12.33 -16.79 4.80
N LEU A 561 12.41 -16.11 5.95
CA LEU A 561 13.40 -16.38 6.99
C LEU A 561 13.22 -17.77 7.59
N LEU A 562 12.00 -18.15 7.96
CA LEU A 562 11.70 -19.48 8.51
C LEU A 562 12.05 -20.59 7.51
N PHE A 563 11.67 -20.43 6.24
CA PHE A 563 12.06 -21.37 5.19
C PHE A 563 13.58 -21.47 5.07
N PHE A 564 14.26 -20.33 5.10
CA PHE A 564 15.70 -20.27 5.00
C PHE A 564 16.39 -20.94 6.19
N HIS A 565 15.91 -20.73 7.41
CA HIS A 565 16.43 -21.38 8.61
C HIS A 565 16.16 -22.90 8.61
N ALA A 566 15.01 -23.33 8.10
CA ALA A 566 14.63 -24.74 8.08
C ALA A 566 15.33 -25.57 6.98
N TYR A 567 15.68 -24.95 5.85
CA TYR A 567 16.15 -25.67 4.66
C TYR A 567 17.45 -25.16 4.04
N GLY A 568 18.06 -24.10 4.59
CA GLY A 568 19.27 -23.47 4.06
C GLY A 568 19.09 -22.77 2.71
N LYS A 569 20.14 -22.13 2.19
CA LYS A 569 20.10 -21.44 0.87
C LYS A 569 20.17 -22.40 -0.34
N GLY A 570 20.36 -23.71 -0.15
CA GLY A 570 20.42 -24.72 -1.22
C GLY A 570 19.09 -24.86 -1.98
N ARG A 571 18.00 -24.34 -1.40
CA ARG A 571 16.65 -24.35 -1.97
C ARG A 571 16.16 -22.96 -2.35
N ILE A 572 17.05 -22.03 -2.70
CA ILE A 572 16.64 -20.67 -3.09
C ILE A 572 15.69 -20.65 -4.29
N ASP A 573 15.84 -21.57 -5.24
CA ASP A 573 14.90 -21.69 -6.36
C ASP A 573 13.51 -22.16 -5.91
N THR A 574 13.46 -23.07 -4.93
CA THR A 574 12.20 -23.45 -4.28
C THR A 574 11.58 -22.26 -3.57
N LEU A 575 12.37 -21.47 -2.83
CA LEU A 575 11.89 -20.26 -2.17
C LEU A 575 11.43 -19.21 -3.19
N ARG A 576 12.18 -19.02 -4.28
CA ARG A 576 11.81 -18.14 -5.40
C ARG A 576 10.49 -18.57 -6.02
N TRP A 577 10.30 -19.87 -6.24
CA TRP A 577 9.07 -20.45 -6.76
C TRP A 577 7.91 -20.25 -5.78
N ILE A 578 8.09 -20.63 -4.51
CA ILE A 578 7.11 -20.39 -3.43
C ILE A 578 6.73 -18.92 -3.48
N LEU A 579 7.64 -17.98 -3.26
CA LEU A 579 7.40 -16.54 -3.25
C LEU A 579 6.82 -15.99 -4.57
N GLY A 580 6.96 -16.67 -5.70
CA GLY A 580 6.53 -16.16 -7.00
C GLY A 580 7.39 -14.97 -7.47
N HIS A 581 8.69 -15.05 -7.24
CA HIS A 581 9.67 -14.08 -7.74
C HIS A 581 10.13 -14.47 -9.16
N ASN A 582 10.10 -13.54 -10.11
CA ASN A 582 10.60 -13.80 -11.46
C ASN A 582 12.15 -13.80 -11.50
N ASP A 583 12.81 -12.99 -10.67
CA ASP A 583 14.26 -12.84 -10.61
C ASP A 583 14.82 -13.40 -9.30
N ILE A 584 15.81 -14.28 -9.42
CA ILE A 584 16.52 -14.90 -8.30
C ILE A 584 17.35 -13.87 -7.51
N GLU A 585 17.86 -12.83 -8.16
CA GLU A 585 18.59 -11.74 -7.48
C GLU A 585 17.65 -10.95 -6.55
N HIS A 586 16.41 -10.71 -6.97
CA HIS A 586 15.39 -10.12 -6.11
C HIS A 586 15.03 -11.04 -4.92
N ALA A 587 15.00 -12.37 -5.11
CA ALA A 587 14.81 -13.30 -4.00
C ALA A 587 16.01 -13.28 -3.04
N TRP A 588 17.24 -13.22 -3.56
CA TRP A 588 18.45 -13.15 -2.76
C TRP A 588 18.52 -11.88 -1.91
N ARG A 589 18.38 -10.70 -2.53
CA ARG A 589 18.38 -9.41 -1.80
C ARG A 589 17.34 -9.38 -0.70
N TYR A 590 16.16 -9.95 -0.98
CA TYR A 590 15.06 -10.03 -0.01
C TYR A 590 15.41 -10.83 1.24
N ILE A 591 16.23 -11.88 1.11
CA ILE A 591 16.70 -12.71 2.22
C ILE A 591 17.83 -12.00 2.96
N THR A 592 18.85 -11.51 2.24
CA THR A 592 20.02 -10.87 2.87
C THR A 592 19.70 -9.58 3.61
N ASP A 593 18.65 -8.86 3.19
CA ASP A 593 18.18 -7.66 3.88
C ASP A 593 17.43 -7.98 5.19
N ALA A 594 17.06 -9.24 5.41
CA ALA A 594 16.22 -9.68 6.53
C ALA A 594 16.94 -10.59 7.52
N THR A 595 18.02 -11.25 7.12
CA THR A 595 18.79 -12.20 7.95
C THR A 595 20.00 -11.51 8.58
N ASP A 596 20.32 -11.85 9.83
CA ASP A 596 21.55 -11.38 10.46
C ASP A 596 22.79 -12.05 9.81
N GLY A 597 23.95 -11.41 9.96
CA GLY A 597 25.18 -11.91 9.36
C GLY A 597 25.59 -13.28 9.88
N ALA A 598 25.17 -13.68 11.08
CA ALA A 598 25.51 -14.98 11.68
C ALA A 598 24.70 -16.12 11.07
N SER A 599 23.38 -16.00 11.00
CA SER A 599 22.51 -17.02 10.39
C SER A 599 22.72 -17.14 8.88
N LEU A 600 23.12 -16.04 8.22
CA LEU A 600 23.56 -16.09 6.82
C LEU A 600 24.80 -16.97 6.66
N ARG A 601 25.71 -17.01 7.65
CA ARG A 601 26.97 -17.75 7.53
C ARG A 601 26.79 -19.26 7.69
N GLY A 602 26.07 -19.74 8.70
CA GLY A 602 25.81 -21.18 8.86
C GLY A 602 25.07 -21.77 7.66
N ALA A 603 24.10 -21.05 7.10
CA ALA A 603 23.39 -21.49 5.89
C ALA A 603 24.27 -21.47 4.62
N GLU A 604 25.26 -20.56 4.52
CA GLU A 604 26.26 -20.57 3.44
C GLU A 604 27.15 -21.80 3.53
N ALA A 605 27.71 -22.04 4.72
CA ALA A 605 28.58 -23.17 4.98
C ALA A 605 27.95 -24.52 4.59
N GLN A 606 26.68 -24.71 4.93
CA GLN A 606 25.96 -25.96 4.65
C GLN A 606 25.75 -26.23 3.15
N ILE A 607 25.50 -25.20 2.33
CA ILE A 607 25.34 -25.38 0.87
C ILE A 607 26.65 -25.74 0.22
N ILE A 608 27.71 -25.09 0.68
CA ILE A 608 29.01 -25.32 0.12
C ILE A 608 29.45 -26.71 0.50
N ALA A 609 29.16 -27.17 1.72
CA ALA A 609 29.23 -28.58 2.05
C ALA A 609 28.45 -29.42 1.01
N GLU A 610 27.14 -29.24 0.86
CA GLU A 610 26.32 -30.02 -0.09
C GLU A 610 26.86 -30.02 -1.53
N LYS A 611 27.24 -28.86 -2.08
CA LYS A 611 27.80 -28.73 -3.43
C LYS A 611 29.20 -29.33 -3.57
N PHE A 612 30.01 -29.22 -2.53
CA PHE A 612 31.34 -29.79 -2.47
C PHE A 612 31.29 -31.33 -2.38
N PHE A 613 30.31 -31.88 -1.66
CA PHE A 613 30.06 -33.33 -1.57
C PHE A 613 29.34 -33.92 -2.80
N THR A 614 28.50 -33.16 -3.51
CA THR A 614 27.73 -33.64 -4.69
C THR A 614 28.48 -33.57 -6.02
N GLY A 615 29.71 -33.07 -6.05
CA GLY A 615 30.61 -33.25 -7.19
C GLY A 615 30.61 -32.13 -8.23
N ASP A 616 30.15 -30.92 -7.91
CA ASP A 616 30.26 -29.74 -8.79
C ASP A 616 31.64 -29.07 -8.62
N VAL A 617 32.71 -29.86 -8.79
CA VAL A 617 34.05 -29.66 -8.19
C VAL A 617 34.93 -28.63 -8.92
N HIS A 618 34.52 -28.13 -10.08
CA HIS A 618 35.41 -27.29 -10.90
C HIS A 618 35.63 -25.87 -10.32
N ASN A 619 34.75 -25.39 -9.44
CA ASN A 619 34.79 -24.02 -8.92
C ASN A 619 35.40 -23.86 -7.50
N TYR A 620 35.83 -24.93 -6.83
CA TYR A 620 36.23 -24.90 -5.40
C TYR A 620 37.71 -25.26 -5.13
N LYS A 621 38.62 -25.07 -6.09
CA LYS A 621 40.04 -25.48 -5.96
C LYS A 621 40.73 -24.91 -4.71
N SER A 622 40.58 -23.62 -4.44
CA SER A 622 41.20 -22.97 -3.28
C SER A 622 40.63 -23.45 -1.95
N LEU A 623 39.32 -23.70 -1.91
CA LEU A 623 38.67 -24.29 -0.74
C LEU A 623 39.16 -25.73 -0.51
N ARG A 624 39.33 -26.53 -1.57
CA ARG A 624 39.85 -27.90 -1.47
C ARG A 624 41.27 -27.93 -0.91
N ALA A 625 42.14 -27.00 -1.32
CA ALA A 625 43.49 -26.90 -0.78
C ALA A 625 43.47 -26.60 0.73
N LEU A 626 42.65 -25.63 1.15
CA LEU A 626 42.46 -25.28 2.57
C LEU A 626 41.92 -26.45 3.39
N MET A 627 40.97 -27.22 2.83
CA MET A 627 40.37 -28.36 3.52
C MET A 627 41.30 -29.58 3.58
N LYS A 628 42.13 -29.79 2.56
CA LYS A 628 43.18 -30.82 2.57
C LYS A 628 44.18 -30.58 3.70
N GLU A 629 44.59 -29.33 3.89
CA GLU A 629 45.50 -28.93 4.97
C GLU A 629 44.91 -29.23 6.36
N GLN A 630 43.61 -28.97 6.53
CA GLN A 630 42.94 -29.14 7.81
C GLN A 630 42.58 -30.61 8.15
N PHE A 631 42.05 -31.36 7.19
CA PHE A 631 41.49 -32.71 7.44
C PHE A 631 42.42 -33.84 6.99
N GLY A 632 43.57 -33.53 6.37
CA GLY A 632 44.58 -34.51 5.98
C GLY A 632 44.15 -35.51 4.89
N THR A 633 43.03 -35.27 4.22
CA THR A 633 42.47 -36.16 3.19
C THR A 633 42.15 -35.40 1.90
N ASP A 634 42.40 -36.07 0.76
CA ASP A 634 41.98 -35.62 -0.57
C ASP A 634 40.56 -36.10 -0.93
N ASP A 635 40.04 -37.10 -0.21
CA ASP A 635 38.69 -37.64 -0.37
C ASP A 635 37.77 -37.03 0.69
N VAL A 636 37.00 -36.06 0.22
CA VAL A 636 36.06 -35.25 0.98
C VAL A 636 34.96 -36.11 1.61
N ARG A 637 34.59 -37.23 0.98
CA ARG A 637 33.53 -38.15 1.45
C ARG A 637 33.87 -38.87 2.75
N LEU A 638 35.13 -38.78 3.19
CA LEU A 638 35.60 -39.30 4.47
C LEU A 638 35.35 -38.32 5.63
N VAL A 639 34.95 -37.08 5.35
CA VAL A 639 34.62 -36.06 6.34
C VAL A 639 33.11 -36.02 6.50
N ASP A 640 32.64 -35.97 7.75
CA ASP A 640 31.23 -35.76 8.06
C ASP A 640 30.76 -34.37 7.59
N GLN A 641 29.60 -34.31 6.94
CA GLN A 641 29.10 -33.09 6.29
C GLN A 641 28.77 -31.99 7.30
N GLU A 642 28.30 -32.36 8.50
CA GLU A 642 27.97 -31.43 9.58
C GLU A 642 29.25 -30.81 10.16
N SER A 643 30.25 -31.65 10.46
CA SER A 643 31.59 -31.24 10.90
C SER A 643 32.30 -30.33 9.89
N PHE A 644 32.13 -30.60 8.60
CA PHE A 644 32.65 -29.77 7.51
C PHE A 644 31.96 -28.40 7.45
N SER A 645 30.64 -28.38 7.63
CA SER A 645 29.83 -27.16 7.64
C SER A 645 30.19 -26.26 8.83
N GLU A 646 30.29 -26.81 10.04
CA GLU A 646 30.69 -26.05 11.25
C GLU A 646 32.06 -25.40 11.09
N HIS A 647 33.02 -26.13 10.51
CA HIS A 647 34.36 -25.61 10.26
C HIS A 647 34.37 -24.47 9.24
N LEU A 648 33.60 -24.61 8.15
CA LEU A 648 33.42 -23.54 7.16
C LEU A 648 32.83 -22.30 7.80
N GLU A 649 31.78 -22.44 8.63
CA GLU A 649 31.16 -21.34 9.35
C GLU A 649 32.18 -20.61 10.25
N HIS A 650 33.04 -21.36 10.95
CA HIS A 650 34.13 -20.79 11.75
C HIS A 650 35.11 -19.96 10.90
N LEU A 651 35.55 -20.48 9.75
CA LEU A 651 36.44 -19.76 8.84
C LEU A 651 35.80 -18.48 8.26
N MET A 652 34.48 -18.50 8.06
CA MET A 652 33.72 -17.33 7.64
C MET A 652 33.60 -16.27 8.73
N SER A 653 33.41 -16.70 9.98
CA SER A 653 33.37 -15.80 11.14
C SER A 653 34.67 -15.02 11.28
N LYS A 654 35.80 -15.65 10.91
CA LYS A 654 37.14 -15.05 10.88
C LYS A 654 37.45 -14.26 9.61
N GLY A 655 36.53 -14.24 8.63
CA GLY A 655 36.72 -13.57 7.35
C GLY A 655 37.81 -14.19 6.46
N ILE A 656 38.25 -15.42 6.76
CA ILE A 656 39.23 -16.19 5.98
C ILE A 656 38.58 -16.71 4.70
N VAL A 657 37.32 -17.11 4.79
CA VAL A 657 36.50 -17.48 3.64
C VAL A 657 35.35 -16.50 3.52
N LYS A 658 35.18 -15.92 2.34
CA LYS A 658 34.08 -15.01 2.00
C LYS A 658 33.29 -15.60 0.84
N PHE A 659 31.97 -15.47 0.90
CA PHE A 659 31.08 -15.93 -0.15
C PHE A 659 30.39 -14.77 -0.82
N GLU A 660 30.32 -14.83 -2.15
CA GLU A 660 29.61 -13.85 -2.96
C GLU A 660 28.70 -14.56 -3.97
N PRO A 661 27.42 -14.19 -4.05
CA PRO A 661 26.53 -14.68 -5.09
C PRO A 661 26.93 -14.07 -6.44
N ALA A 662 27.16 -14.91 -7.44
CA ALA A 662 27.25 -14.50 -8.82
C ALA A 662 25.97 -14.91 -9.56
N PHE A 663 25.36 -13.97 -10.27
CA PHE A 663 24.17 -14.25 -11.06
C PHE A 663 24.56 -14.39 -12.53
N VAL A 664 24.46 -15.61 -13.05
CA VAL A 664 24.84 -15.96 -14.42
C VAL A 664 23.60 -16.25 -15.25
N LEU A 665 23.67 -16.02 -16.56
CA LEU A 665 22.59 -16.38 -17.47
C LEU A 665 22.78 -17.83 -17.93
N GLY A 666 21.95 -18.75 -17.43
CA GLY A 666 21.88 -20.15 -17.84
C GLY A 666 20.87 -20.38 -18.96
N ALA A 667 20.76 -21.63 -19.41
CA ALA A 667 19.88 -22.03 -20.52
C ALA A 667 18.38 -21.79 -20.25
N TYR A 668 17.98 -21.71 -18.98
CA TYR A 668 16.58 -21.53 -18.55
C TYR A 668 16.32 -20.19 -17.85
N GLY A 669 17.29 -19.26 -17.90
CA GLY A 669 17.19 -17.93 -17.30
C GLY A 669 18.35 -17.60 -16.37
N LYS A 670 18.17 -16.60 -15.51
CA LYS A 670 19.20 -16.16 -14.57
C LYS A 670 19.30 -17.14 -13.39
N GLU A 671 20.48 -17.71 -13.20
CA GLU A 671 20.81 -18.69 -12.17
C GLU A 671 21.79 -18.08 -11.16
N MET A 672 21.74 -18.53 -9.90
CA MET A 672 22.66 -18.09 -8.86
C MET A 672 23.76 -19.13 -8.66
N GLN A 673 25.00 -18.73 -8.91
CA GLN A 673 26.19 -19.46 -8.52
C GLN A 673 26.78 -18.83 -7.26
N VAL A 674 27.38 -19.63 -6.39
CA VAL A 674 28.05 -19.14 -5.18
C VAL A 674 29.54 -19.18 -5.44
N LEU A 675 30.19 -18.02 -5.42
CA LEU A 675 31.64 -17.90 -5.52
C LEU A 675 32.26 -17.96 -4.13
N VAL A 676 33.37 -18.69 -4.02
CA VAL A 676 34.14 -18.83 -2.79
C VAL A 676 35.44 -18.08 -2.94
N HIS A 677 35.62 -17.07 -2.10
CA HIS A 677 36.86 -16.35 -1.98
C HIS A 677 37.55 -16.81 -0.70
N VAL A 678 38.61 -17.58 -0.84
CA VAL A 678 39.54 -17.83 0.27
C VAL A 678 40.53 -16.67 0.25
N LYS A 679 40.56 -15.86 1.32
CA LYS A 679 41.65 -14.90 1.50
C LYS A 679 42.93 -15.71 1.66
N GLY A 680 43.85 -15.52 0.73
CA GLY A 680 45.16 -16.14 0.79
C GLY A 680 45.89 -15.71 2.07
N THR A 681 46.59 -16.68 2.63
CA THR A 681 47.85 -16.49 3.36
C THR A 681 48.85 -15.66 2.57
#